data_AF-E4U875-F1
#
_entry.id   AF-E4U875-F1
#
_cell.length_a   1.000
_cell.length_b   1.000
_cell.length_c   1.000
_cell.angle_alpha   90.00
_cell.angle_beta   90.00
_cell.angle_gamma   90.00
#
_symmetry.space_group_name_H-M   'P 1'
#
loop_
_entity.id
_entity.type
_entity.pdbx_description
1 polymer ?
#
loop_
_entity_poly.entity_id
_entity_poly.type
_entity_poly.pdbx_seq_one_letter_code
_entity_poly.pdbx_strand_id
1 'polypeptide(L)'
;MRCSRCGARNPEGFRFCGHCGHPLSPAPLPQRRWATALFFDLTNFSRYTSAHDLEETHRTVHRLLERARDCVTAQGGYVDKFFGDGMLAVFGLQKSRENEPMRALQAAACMVEATQEGSPELLRGRVGLATGLVLLGPLGSEQGQHQTVIGNPVNLAQRLAASAPGGVVWLDQVTAQLVPEANLERLKPRLFKGFREPQPVWVFHGWGARNHPLFGRERELEQVTAWILEAEQGGGRVAVISGPIGAGKTFLVEEALRRRSGRLRTLHVPDLELGVPLRETLQQVLTRGLGLPPEAILERLPLADLDRRVLAYALGLEPERPAPPEDLESTLVRSFRRILQHLADERPTVVVVRSGPRDHVLLERMLQGLRREPLRGLTVLVLRRSPASGADLVLGPLKPKDADAYLRHLNPELSPEERAAIYRESGGLPLALRFLALSGDPGTSVMAAYQSRLDTLQPLHRKVLLYAALGQPGSWTGLIQELLGEDARDAVDDLVADGYLLAEPAARDDETILRVADPLLQRAARLFLSREERRRLHEAYWRWLEQRPGGRLAALAAEHALLAGREREAARAYLRAGDAQKREGIFRGAEQHYLTALPLLPEAERSEARLRLAALHLEGGSPETALRWLEPETSEEAVRLTGLAQARLGRVREARVNLSRYLKLRRGDPEVTLALLALEPAAERLQRLRAMSIDGTVEQQAAYERLLAETLAQLGRLEEAAAAMRTAYRLYLQSHNESRAAEAALAISGFEWMAERLNVAAEWADRAVEHARKAHPGLATTAWSVRAGLWLDQGRAGAARAALDQAEQHLDHARTPDERARIHAIRMRFLIETGRLAEAVALGEEVYRSEPHPWLAANLALAYALRGGRRGERRFRELQRRHAAAATPPGRLLFALSEALRTWRNGGDPVPILKAARKEARASGPYLHYLTLILWGLYLMQRHPQKALALARHLQRRASAGGFVVVGETARLLRAEVALAQGEPIEHLLRFEASLAAQETWRRSLLLQLESPAPGPARGLGGYGILGAWARLRWREARTHGTHGSSRRNP
;
A
#
# COMPACT_ATOMS: atom_id res chain seq x y z
N MET A 1 28.97 0.95 -39.82
CA MET A 1 28.38 -0.37 -39.45
C MET A 1 28.62 -1.40 -40.56
N ARG A 2 28.94 -2.67 -40.26
CA ARG A 2 29.05 -3.74 -41.30
C ARG A 2 27.73 -4.50 -41.42
N CYS A 3 27.28 -4.74 -42.64
CA CYS A 3 26.08 -5.54 -42.90
C CYS A 3 26.30 -6.99 -42.50
N SER A 4 25.43 -7.53 -41.63
CA SER A 4 25.44 -8.95 -41.23
C SER A 4 25.20 -9.91 -42.38
N ARG A 5 24.53 -9.47 -43.45
CA ARG A 5 24.20 -10.31 -44.61
C ARG A 5 25.27 -10.30 -45.71
N CYS A 6 25.74 -9.13 -46.14
CA CYS A 6 26.68 -9.03 -47.27
C CYS A 6 28.08 -8.53 -46.87
N GLY A 7 28.33 -8.25 -45.60
CA GLY A 7 29.63 -7.79 -45.10
C GLY A 7 30.00 -6.34 -45.47
N ALA A 8 29.21 -5.66 -46.31
CA ALA A 8 29.48 -4.30 -46.76
C ALA A 8 29.54 -3.31 -45.59
N ARG A 9 30.52 -2.40 -45.62
CA ARG A 9 30.58 -1.27 -44.70
C ARG A 9 29.58 -0.21 -45.14
N ASN A 10 28.74 0.22 -44.21
CA ASN A 10 27.76 1.28 -44.39
C ASN A 10 28.06 2.42 -43.41
N PRO A 11 27.81 3.69 -43.78
CA PRO A 11 27.92 4.83 -42.88
C PRO A 11 27.06 4.65 -41.61
N GLU A 12 27.43 5.32 -40.52
CA GLU A 12 26.58 5.37 -39.33
C GLU A 12 25.26 6.10 -39.64
N GLY A 13 24.16 5.62 -39.07
CA GLY A 13 22.80 6.15 -39.31
C GLY A 13 22.05 5.51 -40.48
N PHE A 14 22.68 4.69 -41.33
CA PHE A 14 21.99 3.98 -42.40
C PHE A 14 21.07 2.88 -41.84
N ARG A 15 19.77 2.95 -42.15
CA ARG A 15 18.77 1.94 -41.73
C ARG A 15 18.86 0.64 -42.53
N PHE A 16 19.28 0.73 -43.78
CA PHE A 16 19.45 -0.40 -44.70
C PHE A 16 20.84 -0.38 -45.31
N CYS A 17 21.33 -1.55 -45.70
CA CYS A 17 22.58 -1.68 -46.41
C CYS A 17 22.45 -1.06 -47.80
N GLY A 18 23.30 -0.07 -48.09
CA GLY A 18 23.35 0.57 -49.40
C GLY A 18 23.77 -0.36 -50.54
N HIS A 19 24.26 -1.56 -50.22
CA HIS A 19 24.67 -2.56 -51.21
C HIS A 19 23.61 -3.64 -51.48
N CYS A 20 23.00 -4.21 -50.44
CA CYS A 20 22.07 -5.36 -50.59
C CYS A 20 20.66 -5.13 -50.03
N GLY A 21 20.37 -3.93 -49.53
CA GLY A 21 19.07 -3.58 -48.94
C GLY A 21 18.78 -4.22 -47.59
N HIS A 22 19.70 -5.01 -47.00
CA HIS A 22 19.47 -5.67 -45.72
C HIS A 22 19.39 -4.65 -44.57
N PRO A 23 18.41 -4.75 -43.65
CA PRO A 23 18.32 -3.86 -42.50
C PRO A 23 19.59 -3.95 -41.64
N LEU A 24 20.16 -2.80 -41.29
CA LEU A 24 21.39 -2.72 -40.48
C LEU A 24 21.12 -2.47 -39.00
N SER A 25 19.87 -2.16 -38.65
CA SER A 25 19.41 -2.01 -37.28
C SER A 25 18.23 -2.95 -37.06
N PRO A 26 18.13 -3.57 -35.86
CA PRO A 26 16.97 -4.38 -35.52
C PRO A 26 15.70 -3.52 -35.65
N ALA A 27 14.63 -4.12 -36.17
CA ALA A 27 13.36 -3.44 -36.29
C ALA A 27 12.92 -2.93 -34.91
N PRO A 28 12.39 -1.70 -34.81
CA PRO A 28 11.91 -1.17 -33.53
C PRO A 28 10.90 -2.13 -32.92
N LEU A 29 11.05 -2.44 -31.62
CA LEU A 29 10.09 -3.28 -30.91
C LEU A 29 8.68 -2.66 -30.99
N PRO A 30 7.62 -3.47 -31.05
CA PRO A 30 6.26 -2.96 -31.09
C PRO A 30 5.93 -2.07 -29.88
N GLN A 31 5.44 -0.87 -30.14
CA GLN A 31 5.10 0.12 -29.12
C GLN A 31 3.59 0.29 -29.00
N ARG A 32 3.09 0.31 -27.77
CA ARG A 32 1.70 0.66 -27.50
C ARG A 32 1.55 2.17 -27.53
N ARG A 33 0.59 2.65 -28.31
CA ARG A 33 0.30 4.07 -28.49
C ARG A 33 -1.19 4.33 -28.29
N TRP A 34 -1.54 5.43 -27.64
CA TRP A 34 -2.87 6.01 -27.70
C TRP A 34 -2.94 6.94 -28.91
N ALA A 35 -3.82 6.67 -29.85
CA ALA A 35 -3.84 7.39 -31.12
C ALA A 35 -5.27 7.61 -31.63
N THR A 36 -5.42 8.61 -32.50
CA THR A 36 -6.65 8.83 -33.27
C THR A 36 -6.40 8.39 -34.70
N ALA A 37 -7.09 7.34 -35.12
CA ALA A 37 -7.08 6.85 -36.48
C ALA A 37 -8.10 7.62 -37.32
N LEU A 38 -7.66 8.06 -38.49
CA LEU A 38 -8.46 8.75 -39.50
C LEU A 38 -8.44 7.90 -40.78
N PHE A 39 -9.62 7.47 -41.21
CA PHE A 39 -9.81 6.86 -42.53
C PHE A 39 -10.55 7.84 -43.42
N PHE A 40 -9.96 8.17 -44.57
CA PHE A 40 -10.56 8.97 -45.62
C PHE A 40 -10.79 8.11 -46.85
N ASP A 41 -11.90 8.36 -47.54
CA ASP A 41 -12.32 7.64 -48.73
C ASP A 41 -13.14 8.57 -49.65
N LEU A 42 -13.16 8.30 -50.96
CA LEU A 42 -13.95 9.06 -51.94
C LEU A 42 -15.24 8.30 -52.29
N THR A 43 -16.40 8.94 -52.16
CA THR A 43 -17.66 8.31 -52.60
C THR A 43 -17.78 8.25 -54.11
N ASN A 44 -18.51 7.25 -54.61
CA ASN A 44 -18.79 7.06 -56.04
C ASN A 44 -17.56 6.89 -56.93
N PHE A 45 -16.38 6.56 -56.39
CA PHE A 45 -15.17 6.34 -57.17
C PHE A 45 -15.39 5.36 -58.33
N SER A 46 -15.98 4.19 -58.09
CA SER A 46 -16.27 3.22 -59.16
C SER A 46 -17.17 3.77 -60.27
N ARG A 47 -18.15 4.60 -59.91
CA ARG A 47 -19.05 5.25 -60.89
C ARG A 47 -18.35 6.36 -61.67
N TYR A 48 -17.43 7.06 -61.02
CA TYR A 48 -16.60 8.07 -61.67
C TYR A 48 -15.64 7.43 -62.67
N THR A 49 -14.92 6.39 -62.25
CA THR A 49 -14.00 5.62 -63.11
C THR A 49 -14.69 4.97 -64.29
N SER A 50 -15.95 4.53 -64.17
CA SER A 50 -16.70 3.97 -65.31
C SER A 50 -17.22 5.03 -66.29
N ALA A 51 -17.21 6.31 -65.90
CA ALA A 51 -17.74 7.42 -66.68
C ALA A 51 -16.65 8.32 -67.28
N HIS A 52 -15.38 8.14 -66.90
CA HIS A 52 -14.25 8.97 -67.31
C HIS A 52 -13.07 8.12 -67.78
N ASP A 53 -12.14 8.75 -68.50
CA ASP A 53 -10.88 8.15 -68.92
C ASP A 53 -9.98 7.79 -67.73
N LEU A 54 -9.10 6.78 -67.89
CA LEU A 54 -8.26 6.27 -66.80
C LEU A 54 -7.20 7.30 -66.37
N GLU A 55 -6.58 8.00 -67.32
CA GLU A 55 -5.57 9.03 -67.07
C GLU A 55 -6.20 10.27 -66.41
N GLU A 56 -7.42 10.64 -66.83
CA GLU A 56 -8.21 11.68 -66.18
C GLU A 56 -8.58 11.27 -64.75
N THR A 57 -9.06 10.04 -64.56
CA THR A 57 -9.41 9.50 -63.25
C THR A 57 -8.22 9.51 -62.31
N HIS A 58 -7.07 9.02 -62.77
CA HIS A 58 -5.83 9.03 -61.99
C HIS A 58 -5.42 10.45 -61.60
N ARG A 59 -5.43 11.40 -62.53
CA ARG A 59 -5.03 12.80 -62.26
C ARG A 59 -5.96 13.47 -61.24
N THR A 60 -7.27 13.26 -61.36
CA THR A 60 -8.28 13.83 -60.45
C THR A 60 -8.14 13.25 -59.04
N VAL A 61 -8.08 11.92 -58.92
CA VAL A 61 -7.97 11.23 -57.63
C VAL A 61 -6.64 11.55 -56.95
N HIS A 62 -5.53 11.55 -57.70
CA HIS A 62 -4.23 11.93 -57.17
C HIS A 62 -4.24 13.33 -56.56
N ARG A 63 -4.78 14.33 -57.28
CA ARG A 63 -4.88 15.71 -56.79
C ARG A 63 -5.72 15.82 -55.51
N LEU A 64 -6.84 15.09 -55.43
CA LEU A 64 -7.69 15.08 -54.22
C LEU A 64 -6.98 14.43 -53.03
N LEU A 65 -6.28 13.32 -53.26
CA LEU A 65 -5.48 12.65 -52.23
C LEU A 65 -4.29 13.49 -51.76
N GLU A 66 -3.65 14.27 -52.63
CA GLU A 66 -2.60 15.22 -52.24
C GLU A 66 -3.13 16.33 -51.35
N ARG A 67 -4.25 16.97 -51.72
CA ARG A 67 -4.89 17.99 -50.86
C ARG A 67 -5.28 17.43 -49.50
N ALA A 68 -5.83 16.22 -49.49
CA ALA A 68 -6.21 15.54 -48.27
C ALA A 68 -4.98 15.20 -47.38
N ARG A 69 -3.85 14.80 -47.99
CA ARG A 69 -2.57 14.65 -47.29
C ARG A 69 -2.12 15.97 -46.67
N ASP A 70 -2.21 17.07 -47.41
CA ASP A 70 -1.77 18.38 -46.93
C ASP A 70 -2.59 18.86 -45.73
N CYS A 71 -3.91 18.60 -45.70
CA CYS A 71 -4.75 18.82 -44.51
C CYS A 71 -4.25 18.03 -43.29
N VAL A 72 -3.88 16.76 -43.46
CA VAL A 72 -3.33 15.91 -42.38
C VAL A 72 -1.98 16.45 -41.91
N THR A 73 -1.07 16.79 -42.82
CA THR A 73 0.27 17.30 -42.49
C THR A 73 0.22 18.67 -41.83
N ALA A 74 -0.67 19.57 -42.26
CA ALA A 74 -0.89 20.87 -41.62
C ALA A 74 -1.33 20.72 -40.15
N GLN A 75 -2.13 19.70 -39.87
CA GLN A 75 -2.52 19.31 -38.52
C GLN A 75 -1.54 18.31 -37.88
N GLY A 76 -0.33 18.15 -38.41
CA GLY A 76 0.75 17.31 -37.89
C GLY A 76 0.36 15.86 -37.60
N GLY A 77 -0.55 15.30 -38.40
CA GLY A 77 -0.84 13.87 -38.44
C GLY A 77 0.16 13.12 -39.34
N TYR A 78 0.22 11.81 -39.18
CA TYR A 78 1.08 10.93 -39.97
C TYR A 78 0.23 10.13 -40.96
N VAL A 79 0.51 10.24 -42.26
CA VAL A 79 -0.11 9.39 -43.28
C VAL A 79 0.61 8.03 -43.26
N ASP A 80 -0.09 6.98 -42.82
CA ASP A 80 0.44 5.62 -42.74
C ASP A 80 0.57 5.03 -44.16
N LYS A 81 -0.53 5.09 -44.93
CA LYS A 81 -0.59 4.58 -46.30
C LYS A 81 -1.80 5.10 -47.08
N PHE A 82 -1.67 5.06 -48.40
CA PHE A 82 -2.77 5.20 -49.36
C PHE A 82 -3.31 3.81 -49.75
N PHE A 83 -4.61 3.72 -50.05
CA PHE A 83 -5.23 2.50 -50.58
C PHE A 83 -6.31 2.87 -51.58
N GLY A 84 -6.07 2.61 -52.87
CA GLY A 84 -7.00 2.99 -53.93
C GLY A 84 -7.30 4.49 -53.91
N ASP A 85 -8.56 4.82 -53.66
CA ASP A 85 -9.15 6.16 -53.58
C ASP A 85 -9.21 6.75 -52.16
N GLY A 86 -8.57 6.10 -51.19
CA GLY A 86 -8.55 6.50 -49.79
C GLY A 86 -7.17 6.54 -49.13
N MET A 87 -7.15 6.94 -47.86
CA MET A 87 -5.94 6.97 -47.05
C MET A 87 -6.20 6.69 -45.56
N LEU A 88 -5.18 6.17 -44.89
CA LEU A 88 -5.11 6.02 -43.44
C LEU A 88 -4.11 7.03 -42.90
N ALA A 89 -4.60 7.91 -42.04
CA ALA A 89 -3.78 8.81 -41.25
C ALA A 89 -3.95 8.55 -39.76
N VAL A 90 -2.92 8.84 -38.98
CA VAL A 90 -2.88 8.58 -37.55
C VAL A 90 -2.29 9.79 -36.83
N PHE A 91 -2.98 10.22 -35.78
CA PHE A 91 -2.54 11.30 -34.90
C PHE A 91 -2.08 10.73 -33.55
N GLY A 92 -0.98 11.26 -33.01
CA GLY A 92 -0.36 10.78 -31.77
C GLY A 92 0.58 9.57 -31.90
N LEU A 93 1.00 9.22 -33.13
CA LEU A 93 1.82 8.02 -33.40
C LEU A 93 3.32 8.23 -33.14
N GLN A 94 3.90 9.32 -33.69
CA GLN A 94 5.32 9.66 -33.55
C GLN A 94 5.56 10.54 -32.32
N LYS A 95 4.81 11.65 -32.25
CA LYS A 95 4.81 12.61 -31.15
C LYS A 95 3.36 12.89 -30.77
N SER A 96 3.00 12.60 -29.52
CA SER A 96 1.66 12.81 -29.00
C SER A 96 1.50 14.20 -28.40
N ARG A 97 0.38 14.86 -28.72
CA ARG A 97 -0.10 16.08 -28.08
C ARG A 97 -1.34 15.78 -27.25
N GLU A 98 -1.74 16.72 -26.40
CA GLU A 98 -2.92 16.54 -25.53
C GLU A 98 -4.25 16.61 -26.31
N ASN A 99 -4.27 17.20 -27.51
CA ASN A 99 -5.47 17.46 -28.31
C ASN A 99 -5.48 16.73 -29.67
N GLU A 100 -4.83 15.57 -29.80
CA GLU A 100 -4.79 14.81 -31.06
C GLU A 100 -6.18 14.50 -31.68
N PRO A 101 -7.22 14.13 -30.91
CA PRO A 101 -8.57 13.95 -31.44
C PRO A 101 -9.13 15.19 -32.14
N MET A 102 -8.86 16.38 -31.57
CA MET A 102 -9.29 17.66 -32.13
C MET A 102 -8.57 17.96 -33.45
N ARG A 103 -7.26 17.72 -33.49
CA ARG A 103 -6.44 17.96 -34.69
C ARG A 103 -6.82 17.01 -35.82
N ALA A 104 -7.12 15.76 -35.48
CA ALA A 104 -7.67 14.79 -36.43
C ALA A 104 -9.02 15.23 -36.99
N LEU A 105 -9.91 15.78 -36.16
CA LEU A 105 -11.19 16.35 -36.60
C LEU A 105 -11.02 17.59 -37.49
N GLN A 106 -10.08 18.49 -37.15
CA GLN A 106 -9.75 19.64 -37.99
C GLN A 106 -9.21 19.21 -39.37
N ALA A 107 -8.36 18.19 -39.40
CA ALA A 107 -7.89 17.62 -40.66
C ALA A 107 -9.05 17.01 -41.45
N ALA A 108 -9.92 16.23 -40.78
CA ALA A 108 -11.08 15.61 -41.42
C ALA A 108 -12.05 16.65 -42.02
N ALA A 109 -12.32 17.75 -41.31
CA ALA A 109 -13.13 18.86 -41.80
C ALA A 109 -12.50 19.51 -43.05
N CYS A 110 -11.21 19.86 -42.97
CA CYS A 110 -10.44 20.38 -44.11
C CYS A 110 -10.48 19.43 -45.32
N MET A 111 -10.32 18.13 -45.11
CA MET A 111 -10.35 17.13 -46.18
C MET A 111 -11.72 17.08 -46.87
N VAL A 112 -12.80 17.12 -46.10
CA VAL A 112 -14.17 17.15 -46.64
C VAL A 112 -14.40 18.44 -47.43
N GLU A 113 -14.06 19.61 -46.88
CA GLU A 113 -14.19 20.92 -47.53
C GLU A 113 -13.35 21.01 -48.82
N ALA A 114 -12.09 20.57 -48.78
CA ALA A 114 -11.18 20.61 -49.93
C ALA A 114 -11.66 19.72 -51.10
N THR A 115 -12.46 18.69 -50.82
CA THR A 115 -13.12 17.86 -51.84
C THR A 115 -14.45 18.44 -52.33
N GLN A 116 -15.04 19.41 -51.64
CA GLN A 116 -16.25 20.11 -52.10
C GLN A 116 -15.91 21.27 -53.05
N GLU A 117 -14.84 22.02 -52.78
CA GLU A 117 -14.46 23.23 -53.53
C GLU A 117 -13.71 22.97 -54.86
N GLY A 118 -13.54 21.72 -55.27
CA GLY A 118 -12.72 21.40 -56.46
C GLY A 118 -12.92 20.02 -57.08
N SER A 119 -14.06 19.37 -56.83
CA SER A 119 -14.36 18.03 -57.32
C SER A 119 -15.61 18.02 -58.22
N PRO A 120 -15.70 17.14 -59.23
CA PRO A 120 -16.96 16.83 -59.89
C PRO A 120 -18.00 16.40 -58.84
N GLU A 121 -19.28 16.73 -59.01
CA GLU A 121 -20.35 16.49 -58.01
C GLU A 121 -20.41 15.05 -57.46
N LEU A 122 -19.84 14.09 -58.20
CA LEU A 122 -19.77 12.67 -57.88
C LEU A 122 -18.73 12.30 -56.81
N LEU A 123 -17.56 12.97 -56.74
CA LEU A 123 -16.43 12.55 -55.88
C LEU A 123 -16.33 13.39 -54.60
N ARG A 124 -17.17 13.09 -53.61
CA ARG A 124 -17.11 13.72 -52.27
C ARG A 124 -16.30 12.90 -51.29
N GLY A 125 -15.44 13.55 -50.51
CA GLY A 125 -14.70 12.91 -49.43
C GLY A 125 -15.61 12.53 -48.26
N ARG A 126 -15.32 11.39 -47.62
CA ARG A 126 -15.95 10.96 -46.36
C ARG A 126 -14.88 10.50 -45.39
N VAL A 127 -15.08 10.78 -44.10
CA VAL A 127 -14.07 10.50 -43.07
C VAL A 127 -14.67 9.77 -41.89
N GLY A 128 -13.94 8.77 -41.38
CA GLY A 128 -14.21 8.11 -40.11
C GLY A 128 -13.06 8.33 -39.12
N LEU A 129 -13.40 8.72 -37.89
CA LEU A 129 -12.46 8.94 -36.80
C LEU A 129 -12.72 8.00 -35.64
N ALA A 130 -11.68 7.37 -35.12
CA ALA A 130 -11.76 6.62 -33.87
C ALA A 130 -10.49 6.77 -33.04
N THR A 131 -10.66 6.91 -31.72
CA THR A 131 -9.55 7.12 -30.78
C THR A 131 -9.42 5.93 -29.84
N GLY A 132 -8.19 5.44 -29.65
CA GLY A 132 -7.93 4.43 -28.65
C GLY A 132 -6.52 3.86 -28.68
N LEU A 133 -6.33 2.71 -28.03
CA LEU A 133 -5.05 2.01 -28.01
C LEU A 133 -4.77 1.30 -29.32
N VAL A 134 -3.56 1.51 -29.84
CA VAL A 134 -3.02 0.88 -31.03
C VAL A 134 -1.62 0.33 -30.74
N LEU A 135 -1.19 -0.62 -31.56
CA LEU A 135 0.18 -1.13 -31.56
C LEU A 135 0.87 -0.63 -32.84
N LEU A 136 1.95 0.12 -32.68
CA LEU A 136 2.86 0.51 -33.74
C LEU A 136 3.99 -0.52 -33.82
N GLY A 137 4.17 -1.17 -34.96
CA GLY A 137 5.24 -2.14 -35.12
C GLY A 137 5.46 -2.56 -36.57
N PRO A 138 6.56 -3.27 -36.85
CA PRO A 138 6.80 -3.85 -38.17
C PRO A 138 5.77 -4.95 -38.47
N LEU A 139 5.19 -4.93 -39.67
CA LEU A 139 4.36 -6.00 -40.22
C LEU A 139 4.86 -6.37 -41.62
N GLY A 140 4.96 -7.67 -41.91
CA GLY A 140 5.51 -8.22 -43.15
C GLY A 140 6.71 -9.16 -42.92
N SER A 141 7.11 -9.90 -43.96
CA SER A 141 8.32 -10.74 -43.96
C SER A 141 9.59 -9.89 -44.12
N GLU A 142 10.78 -10.46 -43.85
CA GLU A 142 12.08 -9.74 -43.88
C GLU A 142 12.37 -8.94 -45.17
N GLN A 143 11.67 -9.23 -46.27
CA GLN A 143 11.85 -8.59 -47.58
C GLN A 143 10.89 -7.41 -47.83
N GLY A 144 9.94 -7.13 -46.92
CA GLY A 144 8.91 -6.09 -47.09
C GLY A 144 8.29 -5.60 -45.78
N GLN A 145 9.10 -5.47 -44.72
CA GLN A 145 8.64 -4.94 -43.44
C GLN A 145 8.31 -3.44 -43.55
N HIS A 146 7.06 -3.08 -43.33
CA HIS A 146 6.64 -1.70 -43.13
C HIS A 146 6.17 -1.50 -41.68
N GLN A 147 6.59 -0.39 -41.07
CA GLN A 147 5.97 0.05 -39.82
C GLN A 147 4.52 0.45 -40.15
N THR A 148 3.56 -0.14 -39.44
CA THR A 148 2.16 0.24 -39.56
C THR A 148 1.48 0.13 -38.21
N VAL A 149 0.25 0.62 -38.16
CA VAL A 149 -0.59 0.63 -36.96
C VAL A 149 -1.64 -0.46 -37.02
N ILE A 150 -1.82 -1.19 -35.92
CA ILE A 150 -2.93 -2.13 -35.75
C ILE A 150 -3.71 -1.85 -34.47
N GLY A 151 -5.01 -2.06 -34.49
CA GLY A 151 -5.87 -1.93 -33.32
C GLY A 151 -7.34 -1.78 -33.66
N ASN A 152 -8.19 -1.95 -32.65
CA ASN A 152 -9.64 -1.75 -32.78
C ASN A 152 -10.01 -0.33 -33.28
N PRO A 153 -9.33 0.76 -32.85
CA PRO A 153 -9.62 2.10 -33.37
C PRO A 153 -9.41 2.20 -34.89
N VAL A 154 -8.34 1.60 -35.43
CA VAL A 154 -8.06 1.57 -36.87
C VAL A 154 -9.22 0.89 -37.62
N ASN A 155 -9.67 -0.27 -37.12
CA ASN A 155 -10.80 -0.99 -37.71
C ASN A 155 -12.11 -0.20 -37.61
N LEU A 156 -12.37 0.46 -36.48
CA LEU A 156 -13.59 1.25 -36.29
C LEU A 156 -13.63 2.47 -37.21
N ALA A 157 -12.54 3.24 -37.27
CA ALA A 157 -12.42 4.40 -38.16
C ALA A 157 -12.68 4.01 -39.62
N GLN A 158 -12.14 2.88 -40.08
CA GLN A 158 -12.41 2.35 -41.42
C GLN A 158 -13.91 2.07 -41.64
N ARG A 159 -14.58 1.46 -40.66
CA ARG A 159 -16.02 1.12 -40.75
C ARG A 159 -16.91 2.36 -40.72
N LEU A 160 -16.54 3.36 -39.91
CA LEU A 160 -17.19 4.66 -39.86
C LEU A 160 -17.08 5.36 -41.21
N ALA A 161 -15.88 5.48 -41.77
CA ALA A 161 -15.65 6.08 -43.09
C ALA A 161 -16.46 5.38 -44.18
N ALA A 162 -16.38 4.04 -44.26
CA ALA A 162 -17.09 3.27 -45.29
C ALA A 162 -18.62 3.39 -45.23
N SER A 163 -19.17 3.70 -44.05
CA SER A 163 -20.61 3.82 -43.81
C SER A 163 -21.13 5.26 -43.85
N ALA A 164 -20.22 6.23 -43.82
CA ALA A 164 -20.54 7.65 -43.85
C ALA A 164 -21.00 8.08 -45.26
N PRO A 165 -22.01 8.96 -45.37
CA PRO A 165 -22.33 9.67 -46.60
C PRO A 165 -21.14 10.48 -47.14
N GLY A 166 -21.19 10.84 -48.42
CA GLY A 166 -20.20 11.73 -49.03
C GLY A 166 -20.35 13.15 -48.49
N GLY A 167 -19.25 13.75 -48.06
CA GLY A 167 -19.20 15.11 -47.53
C GLY A 167 -19.39 15.23 -46.02
N VAL A 168 -19.27 14.14 -45.25
CA VAL A 168 -19.41 14.18 -43.78
C VAL A 168 -18.28 13.46 -43.04
N VAL A 169 -18.10 13.82 -41.77
CA VAL A 169 -17.17 13.18 -40.84
C VAL A 169 -17.95 12.44 -39.77
N TRP A 170 -17.68 11.14 -39.61
CA TRP A 170 -18.23 10.30 -38.55
C TRP A 170 -17.18 10.01 -37.48
N LEU A 171 -17.59 10.03 -36.21
CA LEU A 171 -16.71 9.80 -35.06
C LEU A 171 -17.22 8.65 -34.20
N ASP A 172 -16.30 7.95 -33.55
CA ASP A 172 -16.60 7.08 -32.43
C ASP A 172 -16.90 7.87 -31.14
N GLN A 173 -17.33 7.15 -30.10
CA GLN A 173 -17.68 7.74 -28.81
C GLN A 173 -16.51 8.45 -28.14
N VAL A 174 -15.33 7.82 -28.15
CA VAL A 174 -14.16 8.35 -27.46
C VAL A 174 -13.72 9.64 -28.11
N THR A 175 -13.63 9.68 -29.45
CA THR A 175 -13.26 10.90 -30.17
C THR A 175 -14.29 12.01 -29.93
N ALA A 176 -15.59 11.71 -30.02
CA ALA A 176 -16.66 12.69 -29.80
C ALA A 176 -16.58 13.37 -28.42
N GLN A 177 -16.28 12.60 -27.37
CA GLN A 177 -16.16 13.14 -26.01
C GLN A 177 -14.83 13.91 -25.78
N LEU A 178 -13.81 13.64 -26.59
CA LEU A 178 -12.52 14.33 -26.53
C LEU A 178 -12.49 15.65 -27.33
N VAL A 179 -13.52 15.95 -28.12
CA VAL A 179 -13.66 17.17 -28.93
C VAL A 179 -14.90 18.03 -28.57
N PRO A 180 -15.01 18.55 -27.33
CA PRO A 180 -16.19 19.25 -26.84
C PRO A 180 -16.48 20.56 -27.57
N GLU A 181 -15.53 21.09 -28.34
CA GLU A 181 -15.74 22.26 -29.20
C GLU A 181 -16.48 21.95 -30.51
N ALA A 182 -16.67 20.66 -30.84
CA ALA A 182 -17.38 20.26 -32.04
C ALA A 182 -18.90 20.22 -31.82
N ASN A 183 -19.66 20.72 -32.79
CA ASN A 183 -21.11 20.50 -32.85
C ASN A 183 -21.36 19.09 -33.40
N LEU A 184 -21.78 18.17 -32.53
CA LEU A 184 -21.91 16.74 -32.85
C LEU A 184 -23.34 16.26 -32.67
N GLU A 185 -23.85 15.51 -33.65
CA GLU A 185 -25.13 14.79 -33.55
C GLU A 185 -24.88 13.30 -33.28
N ARG A 186 -25.53 12.74 -32.26
CA ARG A 186 -25.47 11.29 -31.98
C ARG A 186 -26.48 10.54 -32.84
N LEU A 187 -26.01 9.59 -33.65
CA LEU A 187 -26.85 8.68 -34.41
C LEU A 187 -27.26 7.45 -33.58
N LYS A 188 -28.24 6.68 -34.09
CA LYS A 188 -28.56 5.36 -33.55
C LYS A 188 -27.31 4.46 -33.61
N PRO A 189 -26.96 3.73 -32.54
CA PRO A 189 -25.83 2.80 -32.55
C PRO A 189 -25.94 1.79 -33.70
N ARG A 190 -24.82 1.47 -34.35
CA ARG A 190 -24.77 0.59 -35.53
C ARG A 190 -23.84 -0.59 -35.28
N LEU A 191 -24.26 -1.79 -35.66
CA LEU A 191 -23.42 -2.97 -35.62
C LEU A 191 -22.49 -2.99 -36.85
N PHE A 192 -21.18 -2.93 -36.61
CA PHE A 192 -20.18 -3.03 -37.68
C PHE A 192 -19.56 -4.43 -37.72
N LYS A 193 -19.17 -4.89 -38.92
CA LYS A 193 -18.47 -6.17 -39.11
C LYS A 193 -17.21 -6.23 -38.22
N GLY A 194 -17.14 -7.25 -37.36
CA GLY A 194 -16.03 -7.49 -36.43
C GLY A 194 -16.28 -7.01 -35.00
N PHE A 195 -17.39 -6.32 -34.74
CA PHE A 195 -17.80 -5.87 -33.40
C PHE A 195 -18.98 -6.73 -32.91
N ARG A 196 -18.97 -7.11 -31.63
CA ARG A 196 -20.03 -7.93 -31.02
C ARG A 196 -21.25 -7.10 -30.59
N GLU A 197 -21.05 -5.83 -30.33
CA GLU A 197 -22.07 -4.90 -29.84
C GLU A 197 -22.24 -3.71 -30.80
N PRO A 198 -23.45 -3.13 -30.92
CA PRO A 198 -23.66 -1.91 -31.68
C PRO A 198 -22.78 -0.76 -31.18
N GLN A 199 -22.03 -0.16 -32.10
CA GLN A 199 -21.13 0.95 -31.78
C GLN A 199 -21.88 2.28 -31.88
N PRO A 200 -21.80 3.16 -30.88
CA PRO A 200 -22.31 4.53 -30.97
C PRO A 200 -21.56 5.34 -32.04
N VAL A 201 -22.27 6.20 -32.76
CA VAL A 201 -21.74 6.99 -33.89
C VAL A 201 -22.16 8.46 -33.74
N TRP A 202 -21.24 9.38 -34.02
CA TRP A 202 -21.49 10.83 -34.05
C TRP A 202 -21.19 11.41 -35.42
N VAL A 203 -21.93 12.45 -35.81
CA VAL A 203 -21.70 13.23 -37.04
C VAL A 203 -21.23 14.62 -36.66
N PHE A 204 -20.18 15.09 -37.35
CA PHE A 204 -19.71 16.46 -37.23
C PHE A 204 -20.52 17.42 -38.12
N HIS A 205 -21.08 18.47 -37.51
CA HIS A 205 -21.86 19.52 -38.20
C HIS A 205 -21.18 20.89 -38.20
N GLY A 206 -19.91 20.96 -37.79
CA GLY A 206 -19.16 22.21 -37.67
C GLY A 206 -18.72 22.52 -36.23
N TRP A 207 -18.19 23.72 -36.03
CA TRP A 207 -17.65 24.16 -34.74
C TRP A 207 -18.73 24.84 -33.89
N GLY A 208 -18.83 24.45 -32.62
CA GLY A 208 -19.74 25.05 -31.65
C GLY A 208 -19.04 26.08 -30.75
N ALA A 209 -19.82 26.79 -29.93
CA ALA A 209 -19.26 27.61 -28.86
C ALA A 209 -18.62 26.70 -27.79
N ARG A 210 -17.35 26.95 -27.41
CA ARG A 210 -16.68 26.27 -26.29
C ARG A 210 -17.60 26.33 -25.06
N ASN A 211 -18.08 25.19 -24.57
CA ASN A 211 -18.94 25.17 -23.38
C ASN A 211 -18.44 24.12 -22.38
N HIS A 212 -17.18 24.27 -21.95
CA HIS A 212 -16.65 23.49 -20.85
C HIS A 212 -16.76 24.31 -19.56
N PRO A 213 -17.60 23.91 -18.58
CA PRO A 213 -17.73 24.64 -17.34
C PRO A 213 -16.40 24.61 -16.57
N LEU A 214 -16.11 25.70 -15.86
CA LEU A 214 -15.07 25.74 -14.86
C LEU A 214 -15.59 25.09 -13.58
N PHE A 215 -14.80 24.20 -12.96
CA PHE A 215 -15.17 23.52 -11.72
C PHE A 215 -14.15 23.83 -10.62
N GLY A 216 -14.58 24.54 -9.58
CA GLY A 216 -13.78 24.72 -8.35
C GLY A 216 -12.50 25.53 -8.54
N ARG A 217 -12.46 26.39 -9.57
CA ARG A 217 -11.31 27.23 -9.96
C ARG A 217 -11.67 28.70 -10.11
N GLU A 218 -12.79 29.11 -9.51
CA GLU A 218 -13.35 30.44 -9.69
C GLU A 218 -12.37 31.51 -9.19
N ARG A 219 -11.75 31.27 -8.02
CA ARG A 219 -10.75 32.18 -7.44
C ARG A 219 -9.48 32.28 -8.27
N GLU A 220 -8.96 31.15 -8.73
CA GLU A 220 -7.77 31.13 -9.58
C GLU A 220 -8.04 31.81 -10.92
N LEU A 221 -9.25 31.67 -11.47
CA LEU A 221 -9.65 32.32 -12.71
C LEU A 221 -9.78 33.83 -12.52
N GLU A 222 -10.39 34.29 -11.44
CA GLU A 222 -10.46 35.71 -11.08
C GLU A 222 -9.06 36.32 -10.96
N GLN A 223 -8.12 35.61 -10.33
CA GLN A 223 -6.73 36.05 -10.18
C GLN A 223 -6.01 36.20 -11.52
N VAL A 224 -6.11 35.20 -12.41
CA VAL A 224 -5.50 35.27 -13.75
C VAL A 224 -6.17 36.35 -14.60
N THR A 225 -7.48 36.51 -14.47
CA THR A 225 -8.23 37.57 -15.15
C THR A 225 -7.76 38.96 -14.69
N ALA A 226 -7.52 39.15 -13.39
CA ALA A 226 -6.98 40.40 -12.85
C ALA A 226 -5.60 40.75 -13.43
N TRP A 227 -4.73 39.76 -13.63
CA TRP A 227 -3.43 39.99 -14.28
C TRP A 227 -3.54 40.37 -15.75
N ILE A 228 -4.54 39.84 -16.45
CA ILE A 228 -4.83 40.22 -17.84
C ILE A 228 -5.39 41.64 -17.90
N LEU A 229 -6.26 42.01 -16.96
CA LEU A 229 -6.83 43.36 -16.84
C LEU A 229 -5.77 44.43 -16.59
N GLU A 230 -4.73 44.11 -15.82
CA GLU A 230 -3.63 45.03 -15.55
C GLU A 230 -2.94 45.50 -16.85
N ALA A 231 -2.75 44.60 -17.82
CA ALA A 231 -2.23 44.98 -19.14
C ALA A 231 -3.18 45.90 -19.90
N GLU A 232 -4.50 45.69 -19.83
CA GLU A 232 -5.48 46.60 -20.43
C GLU A 232 -5.43 48.01 -19.82
N GLN A 233 -5.06 48.11 -18.54
CA GLN A 233 -4.91 49.37 -17.81
C GLN A 233 -3.53 50.02 -17.99
N GLY A 234 -2.68 49.46 -18.88
CA GLY A 234 -1.34 49.97 -19.16
C GLY A 234 -0.26 49.50 -18.17
N GLY A 235 -0.61 48.66 -17.20
CA GLY A 235 0.34 47.97 -16.32
C GLY A 235 1.12 46.87 -17.04
N GLY A 236 2.15 46.35 -16.39
CA GLY A 236 3.03 45.32 -16.94
C GLY A 236 3.32 44.25 -15.90
N ARG A 237 3.25 42.97 -16.27
CA ARG A 237 3.46 41.85 -15.33
C ARG A 237 4.12 40.64 -15.98
N VAL A 238 4.95 39.95 -15.19
CA VAL A 238 5.33 38.55 -15.43
C VAL A 238 4.79 37.72 -14.26
N ALA A 239 3.88 36.78 -14.53
CA ALA A 239 3.28 35.91 -13.53
C ALA A 239 3.54 34.44 -13.85
N VAL A 240 3.92 33.67 -12.82
CA VAL A 240 4.26 32.25 -12.92
C VAL A 240 3.14 31.41 -12.31
N ILE A 241 2.48 30.60 -13.15
CA ILE A 241 1.48 29.61 -12.75
C ILE A 241 2.15 28.24 -12.73
N SER A 242 2.30 27.66 -11.55
CA SER A 242 2.89 26.34 -11.34
C SER A 242 1.83 25.30 -10.98
N GLY A 243 2.15 24.03 -11.16
CA GLY A 243 1.29 22.91 -10.78
C GLY A 243 1.60 21.68 -11.62
N PRO A 244 1.22 20.47 -11.18
CA PRO A 244 1.50 19.25 -11.91
C PRO A 244 0.87 19.27 -13.32
N ILE A 245 1.39 18.43 -14.21
CA ILE A 245 0.84 18.29 -15.56
C ILE A 245 -0.59 17.74 -15.47
N GLY A 246 -1.50 18.29 -16.28
CA GLY A 246 -2.93 17.94 -16.22
C GLY A 246 -3.73 18.62 -15.11
N ALA A 247 -3.12 19.54 -14.32
CA ALA A 247 -3.82 20.34 -13.31
C ALA A 247 -4.79 21.39 -13.89
N GLY A 248 -4.78 21.62 -15.21
CA GLY A 248 -5.67 22.58 -15.88
C GLY A 248 -5.10 24.00 -16.07
N LYS A 249 -3.77 24.19 -15.96
CA LYS A 249 -3.10 25.50 -16.17
C LYS A 249 -3.48 26.17 -17.49
N THR A 250 -3.36 25.43 -18.60
CA THR A 250 -3.69 25.92 -19.94
C THR A 250 -5.17 26.29 -20.06
N PHE A 251 -6.04 25.42 -19.55
CA PHE A 251 -7.48 25.65 -19.54
C PHE A 251 -7.85 26.93 -18.78
N LEU A 252 -7.24 27.15 -17.61
CA LEU A 252 -7.47 28.35 -16.80
C LEU A 252 -7.10 29.63 -17.55
N VAL A 253 -5.95 29.65 -18.21
CA VAL A 253 -5.49 30.82 -18.98
C VAL A 253 -6.34 31.05 -20.22
N GLU A 254 -6.67 29.99 -20.96
CA GLU A 254 -7.54 30.10 -22.14
C GLU A 254 -8.95 30.59 -21.76
N GLU A 255 -9.47 30.15 -20.61
CA GLU A 255 -10.76 30.62 -20.09
C GLU A 255 -10.72 32.10 -19.70
N ALA A 256 -9.65 32.55 -19.05
CA ALA A 256 -9.45 33.95 -18.69
C ALA A 256 -9.37 34.85 -19.93
N LEU A 257 -8.60 34.43 -20.93
CA LEU A 257 -8.46 35.14 -22.21
C LEU A 257 -9.78 35.22 -22.97
N ARG A 258 -10.54 34.11 -23.00
CA ARG A 258 -11.84 34.04 -23.68
C ARG A 258 -12.85 35.05 -23.13
N ARG A 259 -12.90 35.23 -21.81
CA ARG A 259 -13.78 36.22 -21.16
C ARG A 259 -13.46 37.67 -21.54
N ARG A 260 -12.31 37.92 -22.19
CA ARG A 260 -11.84 39.24 -22.63
C ARG A 260 -11.64 39.34 -24.15
N SER A 261 -12.15 38.37 -24.92
CA SER A 261 -11.96 38.33 -26.38
C SER A 261 -12.39 39.64 -27.04
N GLY A 262 -11.53 40.24 -27.87
CA GLY A 262 -11.85 41.43 -28.66
C GLY A 262 -11.06 42.70 -28.30
N ARG A 263 -10.39 42.77 -27.14
CA ARG A 263 -9.56 43.94 -26.76
C ARG A 263 -8.05 43.67 -26.69
N LEU A 264 -7.65 42.41 -26.60
CA LEU A 264 -6.26 42.00 -26.36
C LEU A 264 -5.65 41.31 -27.58
N ARG A 265 -4.33 41.44 -27.73
CA ARG A 265 -3.50 40.59 -28.58
C ARG A 265 -2.98 39.42 -27.74
N THR A 266 -3.05 38.20 -28.25
CA THR A 266 -2.55 37.01 -27.54
C THR A 266 -1.47 36.33 -28.35
N LEU A 267 -0.31 36.13 -27.75
CA LEU A 267 0.83 35.42 -28.35
C LEU A 267 1.09 34.15 -27.57
N HIS A 268 1.09 33.00 -28.24
CA HIS A 268 1.39 31.71 -27.64
C HIS A 268 2.81 31.29 -28.00
N VAL A 269 3.65 31.07 -26.98
CA VAL A 269 4.96 30.45 -27.17
C VAL A 269 4.78 28.93 -27.27
N PRO A 270 5.24 28.30 -28.38
CA PRO A 270 5.13 26.85 -28.56
C PRO A 270 5.94 26.10 -27.49
N ASP A 271 5.59 24.83 -27.27
CA ASP A 271 6.31 23.98 -26.32
C ASP A 271 7.77 23.81 -26.77
N LEU A 272 8.69 24.32 -25.94
CA LEU A 272 10.13 24.28 -26.18
C LEU A 272 10.69 22.90 -25.86
N GLU A 273 11.35 22.28 -26.83
CA GLU A 273 12.09 21.03 -26.63
C GLU A 273 13.56 21.32 -26.32
N LEU A 274 14.18 20.46 -25.51
CA LEU A 274 15.63 20.49 -25.27
C LEU A 274 16.38 20.42 -26.62
N GLY A 275 17.22 21.41 -26.88
CA GLY A 275 18.05 21.48 -28.09
C GLY A 275 17.44 22.25 -29.27
N VAL A 276 16.20 22.76 -29.17
CA VAL A 276 15.65 23.65 -30.21
C VAL A 276 16.29 25.03 -30.08
N PRO A 277 16.95 25.56 -31.14
CA PRO A 277 17.54 26.90 -31.10
C PRO A 277 16.48 27.98 -30.83
N LEU A 278 16.82 28.99 -30.01
CA LEU A 278 15.93 30.13 -29.71
C LEU A 278 15.35 30.78 -30.98
N ARG A 279 16.15 30.86 -32.05
CA ARG A 279 15.73 31.44 -33.34
C ARG A 279 14.47 30.79 -33.90
N GLU A 280 14.38 29.45 -33.86
CA GLU A 280 13.25 28.71 -34.42
C GLU A 280 11.98 28.94 -33.59
N THR A 281 12.17 29.07 -32.28
CA THR A 281 11.09 29.44 -31.37
C THR A 281 10.57 30.84 -31.68
N LEU A 282 11.47 31.82 -31.78
CA LEU A 282 11.12 33.21 -32.05
C LEU A 282 10.43 33.36 -33.40
N GLN A 283 10.94 32.68 -34.42
CA GLN A 283 10.32 32.64 -35.74
C GLN A 283 8.89 32.11 -35.67
N GLN A 284 8.65 30.98 -34.99
CA GLN A 284 7.32 30.40 -34.85
C GLN A 284 6.37 31.30 -34.05
N VAL A 285 6.84 31.95 -32.99
CA VAL A 285 6.03 32.86 -32.15
C VAL A 285 5.59 34.07 -32.96
N LEU A 286 6.52 34.71 -33.67
CA LEU A 286 6.24 35.95 -34.37
C LEU A 286 5.37 35.70 -35.61
N THR A 287 5.70 34.70 -36.43
CA THR A 287 4.93 34.39 -37.65
C THR A 287 3.51 33.92 -37.33
N ARG A 288 3.36 32.93 -36.43
CA ARG A 288 2.03 32.41 -36.06
C ARG A 288 1.24 33.37 -35.19
N GLY A 289 1.91 34.09 -34.28
CA GLY A 289 1.25 34.99 -33.34
C GLY A 289 0.77 36.28 -33.98
N LEU A 290 1.49 36.79 -35.00
CA LEU A 290 1.08 37.98 -35.75
C LEU A 290 0.29 37.65 -37.02
N GLY A 291 0.36 36.41 -37.51
CA GLY A 291 -0.27 36.01 -38.77
C GLY A 291 0.36 36.70 -39.99
N LEU A 292 1.64 37.09 -39.88
CA LEU A 292 2.38 37.81 -40.91
C LEU A 292 3.57 36.96 -41.39
N PRO A 293 3.93 37.04 -42.68
CA PRO A 293 5.16 36.45 -43.17
C PRO A 293 6.38 37.14 -42.53
N PRO A 294 7.53 36.44 -42.39
CA PRO A 294 8.74 36.96 -41.76
C PRO A 294 9.19 38.34 -42.27
N GLU A 295 9.06 38.59 -43.57
CA GLU A 295 9.47 39.82 -44.25
C GLU A 295 8.61 41.01 -43.78
N ALA A 296 7.29 40.82 -43.73
CA ALA A 296 6.36 41.84 -43.26
C ALA A 296 6.54 42.18 -41.78
N ILE A 297 7.09 41.26 -40.97
CA ILE A 297 7.41 41.51 -39.56
C ILE A 297 8.57 42.50 -39.45
N LEU A 298 9.62 42.37 -40.26
CA LEU A 298 10.79 43.26 -40.26
C LEU A 298 10.48 44.68 -40.75
N GLU A 299 9.51 44.82 -41.65
CA GLU A 299 9.08 46.12 -42.17
C GLU A 299 8.21 46.89 -41.17
N ARG A 300 7.45 46.16 -40.35
CA ARG A 300 6.51 46.74 -39.39
C ARG A 300 7.16 47.27 -38.12
N LEU A 301 8.37 46.81 -37.79
CA LEU A 301 9.02 47.10 -36.50
C LEU A 301 10.09 48.21 -36.63
N PRO A 302 10.09 49.22 -35.75
CA PRO A 302 11.11 50.28 -35.75
C PRO A 302 12.39 49.79 -35.06
N LEU A 303 13.24 49.06 -35.81
CA LEU A 303 14.49 48.48 -35.32
C LEU A 303 15.72 49.20 -35.92
N ALA A 304 16.78 49.35 -35.12
CA ALA A 304 18.09 49.80 -35.60
C ALA A 304 18.73 48.75 -36.52
N ASP A 305 19.67 49.13 -37.39
CA ASP A 305 20.24 48.24 -38.42
C ASP A 305 20.80 46.92 -37.89
N LEU A 306 21.52 46.95 -36.76
CA LEU A 306 22.05 45.73 -36.13
C LEU A 306 20.94 44.83 -35.58
N ASP A 307 19.96 45.41 -34.88
CA ASP A 307 18.80 44.67 -34.35
C ASP A 307 17.97 44.06 -35.49
N ARG A 308 17.83 44.79 -36.61
CA ARG A 308 17.12 44.36 -37.82
C ARG A 308 17.80 43.16 -38.47
N ARG A 309 19.13 43.20 -38.64
CA ARG A 309 19.91 42.07 -39.17
C ARG A 309 19.89 40.87 -38.25
N VAL A 310 20.00 41.08 -36.93
CA VAL A 310 19.92 40.01 -35.92
C VAL A 310 18.54 39.34 -35.94
N LEU A 311 17.47 40.11 -36.05
CA LEU A 311 16.11 39.57 -36.17
C LEU A 311 15.88 38.89 -37.52
N ALA A 312 16.41 39.44 -38.62
CA ALA A 312 16.34 38.81 -39.94
C ALA A 312 17.03 37.44 -39.96
N TYR A 313 18.20 37.34 -39.31
CA TYR A 313 18.90 36.06 -39.09
C TYR A 313 18.06 35.10 -38.24
N ALA A 314 17.40 35.58 -37.18
CA ALA A 314 16.53 34.73 -36.36
C ALA A 314 15.27 34.26 -37.09
N LEU A 315 14.75 35.07 -38.02
CA LEU A 315 13.58 34.77 -38.85
C LEU A 315 13.91 33.89 -40.08
N GLY A 316 15.18 33.57 -40.30
CA GLY A 316 15.64 32.77 -41.45
C GLY A 316 15.72 33.55 -42.76
N LEU A 317 15.73 34.88 -42.71
CA LEU A 317 15.81 35.78 -43.86
C LEU A 317 17.25 36.18 -44.20
N GLU A 318 18.14 36.14 -43.21
CA GLU A 318 19.57 36.38 -43.37
C GLU A 318 20.33 35.05 -43.20
N PRO A 319 21.09 34.58 -44.20
CA PRO A 319 21.84 33.33 -44.10
C PRO A 319 23.11 33.46 -43.22
N GLU A 320 23.70 34.66 -43.13
CA GLU A 320 24.94 34.90 -42.40
C GLU A 320 24.72 35.45 -40.99
N ARG A 321 25.52 34.99 -40.03
CA ARG A 321 25.44 35.44 -38.64
C ARG A 321 25.95 36.89 -38.51
N PRO A 322 25.13 37.85 -38.04
CA PRO A 322 25.50 39.28 -38.05
C PRO A 322 26.38 39.73 -36.88
N ALA A 323 26.61 38.89 -35.86
CA ALA A 323 27.39 39.20 -34.66
C ALA A 323 27.99 37.93 -34.00
N PRO A 324 29.06 38.05 -33.18
CA PRO A 324 29.60 36.97 -32.35
C PRO A 324 28.54 36.33 -31.44
N PRO A 325 28.74 35.08 -30.95
CA PRO A 325 27.74 34.40 -30.14
C PRO A 325 27.25 35.15 -28.91
N GLU A 326 28.18 35.74 -28.16
CA GLU A 326 27.91 36.47 -26.92
C GLU A 326 27.12 37.77 -27.18
N ASP A 327 27.41 38.45 -28.30
CA ASP A 327 26.71 39.67 -28.73
C ASP A 327 25.37 39.38 -29.39
N LEU A 328 25.24 38.25 -30.09
CA LEU A 328 24.00 37.84 -30.75
C LEU A 328 22.90 37.59 -29.72
N GLU A 329 23.22 36.86 -28.65
CA GLU A 329 22.26 36.52 -27.60
C GLU A 329 21.72 37.75 -26.87
N SER A 330 22.61 38.66 -26.46
CA SER A 330 22.22 39.90 -25.78
C SER A 330 21.41 40.82 -26.70
N THR A 331 21.76 40.89 -27.99
CA THR A 331 21.05 41.67 -29.00
C THR A 331 19.68 41.07 -29.34
N LEU A 332 19.55 39.73 -29.36
CA LEU A 332 18.26 39.05 -29.53
C LEU A 332 17.30 39.35 -28.37
N VAL A 333 17.77 39.24 -27.12
CA VAL A 333 16.95 39.56 -25.93
C VAL A 333 16.51 41.02 -25.96
N ARG A 334 17.42 41.96 -26.30
CA ARG A 334 17.12 43.40 -26.41
C ARG A 334 16.10 43.68 -27.51
N SER A 335 16.32 43.12 -28.71
CA SER A 335 15.44 43.29 -29.87
C SER A 335 14.05 42.76 -29.57
N PHE A 336 13.95 41.56 -28.99
CA PHE A 336 12.66 40.98 -28.64
C PHE A 336 11.89 41.80 -27.60
N ARG A 337 12.59 42.38 -26.62
CA ARG A 337 11.99 43.29 -25.65
C ARG A 337 11.37 44.52 -26.32
N ARG A 338 12.04 45.09 -27.33
CA ARG A 338 11.52 46.21 -28.13
C ARG A 338 10.30 45.81 -28.96
N ILE A 339 10.33 44.62 -29.56
CA ILE A 339 9.19 44.08 -30.31
C ILE A 339 7.97 43.95 -29.41
N LEU A 340 8.14 43.33 -28.23
CA LEU A 340 7.04 43.16 -27.29
C LEU A 340 6.48 44.51 -26.80
N GLN A 341 7.32 45.51 -26.54
CA GLN A 341 6.86 46.85 -26.18
C GLN A 341 6.06 47.49 -27.31
N HIS A 342 6.59 47.47 -28.54
CA HIS A 342 5.90 48.02 -29.70
C HIS A 342 4.54 47.36 -29.95
N LEU A 343 4.48 46.02 -29.82
CA LEU A 343 3.23 45.28 -29.94
C LEU A 343 2.24 45.63 -28.82
N ALA A 344 2.73 45.87 -27.60
CA ALA A 344 1.90 46.28 -26.46
C ALA A 344 1.38 47.72 -26.60
N ASP A 345 2.18 48.62 -27.21
CA ASP A 345 1.79 50.01 -27.47
C ASP A 345 0.66 50.11 -28.51
N GLU A 346 0.68 49.27 -29.56
CA GLU A 346 -0.43 49.18 -30.52
C GLU A 346 -1.71 48.65 -29.88
N ARG A 347 -1.57 47.61 -29.06
CA ARG A 347 -2.68 46.90 -28.42
C ARG A 347 -2.19 46.14 -27.18
N PRO A 348 -2.90 46.22 -26.04
CA PRO A 348 -2.58 45.43 -24.86
C PRO A 348 -2.34 43.96 -25.21
N THR A 349 -1.18 43.43 -24.81
CA THR A 349 -0.69 42.14 -25.27
C THR A 349 -0.50 41.18 -24.10
N VAL A 350 -0.97 39.94 -24.28
CA VAL A 350 -0.74 38.83 -23.36
C VAL A 350 0.13 37.78 -24.05
N VAL A 351 1.26 37.44 -23.44
CA VAL A 351 2.15 36.38 -23.91
C VAL A 351 2.00 35.18 -22.98
N VAL A 352 1.61 34.04 -23.53
CA VAL A 352 1.50 32.78 -22.80
C VAL A 352 2.72 31.93 -23.11
N VAL A 353 3.57 31.72 -22.10
CA VAL A 353 4.79 30.93 -22.20
C VAL A 353 4.56 29.56 -21.57
N ARG A 354 4.58 28.51 -22.39
CA ARG A 354 4.62 27.12 -21.90
C ARG A 354 6.08 26.71 -21.76
N SER A 355 6.58 26.66 -20.53
CA SER A 355 8.00 26.41 -20.28
C SER A 355 8.29 24.89 -20.21
N GLY A 356 9.19 24.44 -21.08
CA GLY A 356 9.97 23.20 -20.96
C GLY A 356 11.15 23.38 -19.97
N PRO A 357 12.08 22.40 -19.86
CA PRO A 357 13.08 22.31 -18.80
C PRO A 357 13.95 23.56 -18.63
N ARG A 358 14.57 23.70 -17.44
CA ARG A 358 15.28 24.90 -16.96
C ARG A 358 16.43 25.39 -17.85
N ASP A 359 16.78 24.66 -18.91
CA ASP A 359 18.02 24.83 -19.67
C ASP A 359 17.95 25.82 -20.82
N HIS A 360 16.79 26.42 -21.10
CA HIS A 360 16.75 27.54 -22.05
C HIS A 360 17.21 28.84 -21.34
N VAL A 361 18.50 28.92 -21.02
CA VAL A 361 19.16 30.00 -20.25
C VAL A 361 18.75 31.40 -20.75
N LEU A 362 18.63 31.58 -22.06
CA LEU A 362 18.20 32.84 -22.66
C LEU A 362 16.75 33.22 -22.39
N LEU A 363 15.83 32.25 -22.42
CA LEU A 363 14.42 32.50 -22.12
C LEU A 363 14.27 32.86 -20.63
N GLU A 364 14.97 32.13 -19.75
CA GLU A 364 14.99 32.42 -18.32
C GLU A 364 15.58 33.81 -18.03
N ARG A 365 16.69 34.17 -18.68
CA ARG A 365 17.27 35.52 -18.60
C ARG A 365 16.28 36.58 -19.07
N MET A 366 15.57 36.35 -20.17
CA MET A 366 14.56 37.27 -20.69
C MET A 366 13.37 37.43 -19.74
N LEU A 367 12.84 36.33 -19.20
CA LEU A 367 11.74 36.34 -18.22
C LEU A 367 12.15 37.04 -16.92
N GLN A 368 13.38 36.81 -16.44
CA GLN A 368 13.93 37.52 -15.28
C GLN A 368 14.08 39.03 -15.55
N GLY A 369 14.57 39.41 -16.73
CA GLY A 369 14.66 40.80 -17.16
C GLY A 369 13.30 41.49 -17.20
N LEU A 370 12.29 40.85 -17.79
CA LEU A 370 10.91 41.35 -17.83
C LEU A 370 10.25 41.40 -16.45
N ARG A 371 10.62 40.50 -15.52
CA ARG A 371 10.11 40.53 -14.14
C ARG A 371 10.72 41.68 -13.33
N ARG A 372 11.98 42.05 -13.60
CA ARG A 372 12.67 43.20 -12.98
C ARG A 372 12.17 44.53 -13.55
N GLU A 373 11.99 44.60 -14.87
CA GLU A 373 11.51 45.77 -15.59
C GLU A 373 10.31 45.42 -16.49
N PRO A 374 9.09 45.40 -15.96
CA PRO A 374 7.89 45.08 -16.73
C PRO A 374 7.62 46.10 -17.83
N LEU A 375 7.18 45.61 -18.98
CA LEU A 375 6.78 46.45 -20.12
C LEU A 375 5.33 46.91 -19.97
N ARG A 376 5.03 48.16 -20.33
CA ARG A 376 3.68 48.72 -20.22
C ARG A 376 2.75 48.02 -21.21
N GLY A 377 1.53 47.70 -20.76
CA GLY A 377 0.53 47.03 -21.59
C GLY A 377 0.82 45.56 -21.89
N LEU A 378 1.79 44.94 -21.19
CA LEU A 378 2.23 43.57 -21.43
C LEU A 378 2.05 42.69 -20.18
N THR A 379 1.27 41.61 -20.32
CA THR A 379 1.23 40.54 -19.31
C THR A 379 1.85 39.26 -19.89
N VAL A 380 2.85 38.72 -19.20
CA VAL A 380 3.49 37.43 -19.52
C VAL A 380 3.04 36.38 -18.51
N LEU A 381 2.34 35.35 -18.98
CA LEU A 381 1.89 34.21 -18.16
C LEU A 381 2.78 33.00 -18.43
N VAL A 382 3.56 32.60 -17.43
CA VAL A 382 4.52 31.47 -17.53
C VAL A 382 3.92 30.24 -16.86
N LEU A 383 3.71 29.16 -17.61
CA LEU A 383 3.16 27.91 -17.11
C LEU A 383 4.29 26.92 -16.78
N ARG A 384 4.44 26.56 -15.50
CA ARG A 384 5.48 25.63 -14.99
C ARG A 384 4.91 24.32 -14.43
N ARG A 385 5.72 23.26 -14.47
CA ARG A 385 5.34 21.87 -14.10
C ARG A 385 5.59 21.53 -12.63
N SER A 386 6.67 22.03 -12.04
CA SER A 386 7.02 21.83 -10.63
C SER A 386 6.65 23.09 -9.82
N PRO A 387 6.29 22.98 -8.52
CA PRO A 387 6.21 24.12 -7.62
C PRO A 387 7.60 24.77 -7.51
N ALA A 388 7.88 25.66 -8.46
CA ALA A 388 9.10 26.44 -8.46
C ALA A 388 9.05 27.44 -7.30
N SER A 389 10.16 27.63 -6.61
CA SER A 389 10.35 28.78 -5.73
C SER A 389 10.05 30.07 -6.51
N GLY A 390 9.08 30.86 -6.07
CA GLY A 390 8.67 32.11 -6.74
C GLY A 390 7.51 31.99 -7.73
N ALA A 391 6.70 30.93 -7.65
CA ALA A 391 5.40 30.86 -8.34
C ALA A 391 4.38 31.85 -7.74
N ASP A 392 3.66 32.57 -8.59
CA ASP A 392 2.62 33.54 -8.19
C ASP A 392 1.25 32.84 -7.99
N LEU A 393 1.04 31.69 -8.64
CA LEU A 393 -0.12 30.83 -8.43
C LEU A 393 0.30 29.35 -8.52
N VAL A 394 -0.21 28.53 -7.59
CA VAL A 394 0.03 27.09 -7.55
C VAL A 394 -1.30 26.36 -7.74
N LEU A 395 -1.46 25.63 -8.84
CA LEU A 395 -2.63 24.79 -9.11
C LEU A 395 -2.39 23.37 -8.61
N GLY A 396 -3.10 22.96 -7.56
CA GLY A 396 -3.15 21.56 -7.10
C GLY A 396 -4.18 20.71 -7.86
N PRO A 397 -4.48 19.48 -7.41
CA PRO A 397 -5.63 18.69 -7.89
C PRO A 397 -6.99 19.32 -7.51
N LEU A 398 -8.07 18.90 -8.18
CA LEU A 398 -9.44 19.28 -7.78
C LEU A 398 -9.82 18.64 -6.45
N LYS A 399 -10.62 19.37 -5.67
CA LYS A 399 -11.21 18.85 -4.43
C LYS A 399 -12.25 17.77 -4.77
N PRO A 400 -12.53 16.82 -3.86
CA PRO A 400 -13.45 15.71 -4.13
C PRO A 400 -14.82 16.16 -4.65
N LYS A 401 -15.38 17.24 -4.08
CA LYS A 401 -16.67 17.80 -4.49
C LYS A 401 -16.66 18.32 -5.94
N ASP A 402 -15.62 19.05 -6.30
CA ASP A 402 -15.49 19.67 -7.63
C ASP A 402 -15.16 18.61 -8.68
N ALA A 403 -14.36 17.61 -8.31
CA ALA A 403 -14.08 16.45 -9.15
C ALA A 403 -15.33 15.60 -9.39
N ASP A 404 -16.18 15.35 -8.38
CA ASP A 404 -17.45 14.65 -8.56
C ASP A 404 -18.40 15.41 -9.51
N ALA A 405 -18.49 16.74 -9.36
CA ALA A 405 -19.26 17.58 -10.27
C ALA A 405 -18.71 17.55 -11.71
N TYR A 406 -17.38 17.60 -11.86
CA TYR A 406 -16.70 17.47 -13.15
C TYR A 406 -16.99 16.11 -13.81
N LEU A 407 -16.90 15.02 -13.06
CA LEU A 407 -17.18 13.67 -13.54
C LEU A 407 -18.64 13.49 -13.95
N ARG A 408 -19.60 14.00 -13.17
CA ARG A 408 -21.03 13.99 -13.53
C ARG A 408 -21.32 14.76 -14.81
N HIS A 409 -20.61 15.86 -15.03
CA HIS A 409 -20.74 16.62 -16.27
C HIS A 409 -20.17 15.87 -17.47
N LEU A 410 -19.03 15.20 -17.31
CA LEU A 410 -18.38 14.43 -18.38
C LEU A 410 -19.15 13.16 -18.75
N ASN A 411 -19.61 12.41 -17.76
CA ASN A 411 -20.35 11.18 -17.96
C ASN A 411 -21.43 11.03 -16.87
N PRO A 412 -22.68 11.43 -17.17
CA PRO A 412 -23.81 11.32 -16.24
C PRO A 412 -24.17 9.88 -15.84
N GLU A 413 -23.76 8.89 -16.63
CA GLU A 413 -24.10 7.47 -16.41
C GLU A 413 -23.23 6.83 -15.32
N LEU A 414 -22.11 7.46 -14.92
CA LEU A 414 -21.23 6.93 -13.87
C LEU A 414 -21.94 6.89 -12.52
N SER A 415 -21.89 5.75 -11.84
CA SER A 415 -22.36 5.60 -10.46
C SER A 415 -21.48 6.38 -9.47
N PRO A 416 -21.97 6.69 -8.25
CA PRO A 416 -21.17 7.32 -7.21
C PRO A 416 -19.90 6.52 -6.84
N GLU A 417 -19.97 5.19 -6.89
CA GLU A 417 -18.85 4.30 -6.57
C GLU A 417 -17.76 4.36 -7.65
N GLU A 418 -18.15 4.36 -8.92
CA GLU A 418 -17.22 4.53 -10.05
C GLU A 418 -16.55 5.91 -10.01
N ARG A 419 -17.30 6.98 -9.73
CA ARG A 419 -16.72 8.33 -9.61
C ARG A 419 -15.73 8.43 -8.46
N ALA A 420 -16.02 7.81 -7.32
CA ALA A 420 -15.10 7.74 -6.19
C ALA A 420 -13.83 6.93 -6.52
N ALA A 421 -13.97 5.83 -7.27
CA ALA A 421 -12.82 5.05 -7.75
C ALA A 421 -11.96 5.86 -8.72
N ILE A 422 -12.56 6.53 -9.70
CA ILE A 422 -11.88 7.41 -10.65
C ILE A 422 -11.17 8.56 -9.91
N TYR A 423 -11.78 9.16 -8.88
CA TYR A 423 -11.13 10.20 -8.09
C TYR A 423 -9.87 9.67 -7.36
N ARG A 424 -9.98 8.53 -6.67
CA ARG A 424 -8.84 7.90 -5.98
C ARG A 424 -7.72 7.55 -6.95
N GLU A 425 -8.07 7.05 -8.12
CA GLU A 425 -7.11 6.68 -9.15
C GLU A 425 -6.44 7.90 -9.78
N SER A 426 -7.22 8.90 -10.20
CA SER A 426 -6.75 10.14 -10.83
C SER A 426 -5.95 11.09 -9.92
N GLY A 427 -6.01 10.90 -8.60
CA GLY A 427 -5.51 11.86 -7.63
C GLY A 427 -6.20 13.23 -7.70
N GLY A 428 -7.37 13.33 -8.34
CA GLY A 428 -8.10 14.59 -8.55
C GLY A 428 -7.58 15.47 -9.69
N LEU A 429 -6.64 15.00 -10.52
CA LEU A 429 -6.13 15.79 -11.66
C LEU A 429 -7.18 15.86 -12.79
N PRO A 430 -7.63 17.06 -13.22
CA PRO A 430 -8.65 17.23 -14.26
C PRO A 430 -8.43 16.40 -15.53
N LEU A 431 -7.20 16.39 -16.06
CA LEU A 431 -6.91 15.65 -17.29
C LEU A 431 -7.09 14.13 -17.09
N ALA A 432 -6.61 13.60 -15.96
CA ALA A 432 -6.75 12.18 -15.65
C ALA A 432 -8.22 11.80 -15.38
N LEU A 433 -8.95 12.65 -14.64
CA LEU A 433 -10.40 12.49 -14.42
C LEU A 433 -11.15 12.39 -15.76
N ARG A 434 -10.80 13.25 -16.73
CA ARG A 434 -11.41 13.25 -18.05
C ARG A 434 -11.17 11.94 -18.78
N PHE A 435 -9.93 11.48 -18.88
CA PHE A 435 -9.65 10.23 -19.59
C PHE A 435 -10.28 9.01 -18.90
N LEU A 436 -10.23 8.93 -17.57
CA LEU A 436 -10.81 7.82 -16.81
C LEU A 436 -12.34 7.77 -16.92
N ALA A 437 -13.02 8.92 -16.93
CA ALA A 437 -14.47 8.99 -17.09
C ALA A 437 -14.97 8.55 -18.47
N LEU A 438 -14.14 8.74 -19.50
CA LEU A 438 -14.53 8.55 -20.91
C LEU A 438 -14.10 7.20 -21.49
N SER A 439 -13.05 6.58 -20.97
CA SER A 439 -12.46 5.38 -21.61
C SER A 439 -13.04 4.06 -21.11
N GLY A 440 -13.71 4.03 -19.96
CA GLY A 440 -14.24 2.81 -19.32
C GLY A 440 -13.19 1.79 -18.82
N ASP A 441 -11.98 1.80 -19.39
CA ASP A 441 -10.82 0.99 -18.99
C ASP A 441 -9.80 1.87 -18.24
N PRO A 442 -9.58 1.62 -16.93
CA PRO A 442 -8.65 2.38 -16.11
C PRO A 442 -7.18 2.25 -16.54
N GLY A 443 -6.78 1.15 -17.19
CA GLY A 443 -5.40 0.99 -17.67
C GLY A 443 -5.11 1.86 -18.90
N THR A 444 -6.01 1.79 -19.87
CA THR A 444 -5.79 2.38 -21.20
C THR A 444 -5.98 3.91 -21.21
N SER A 445 -6.85 4.43 -20.33
CA SER A 445 -7.07 5.87 -20.10
C SER A 445 -5.86 6.60 -19.51
N VAL A 446 -5.10 5.96 -18.62
CA VAL A 446 -3.92 6.58 -18.00
C VAL A 446 -2.78 6.73 -19.01
N MET A 447 -2.64 5.80 -19.98
CA MET A 447 -1.69 5.99 -21.09
C MET A 447 -2.01 7.25 -21.90
N ALA A 448 -3.29 7.49 -22.22
CA ALA A 448 -3.72 8.67 -22.98
C ALA A 448 -3.33 9.99 -22.30
N ALA A 449 -3.49 10.07 -20.97
CA ALA A 449 -3.19 11.26 -20.20
C ALA A 449 -1.69 11.59 -20.06
N TYR A 450 -0.82 10.58 -20.23
CA TYR A 450 0.62 10.70 -19.99
C TYR A 450 1.49 10.47 -21.24
N GLN A 451 0.93 10.05 -22.37
CA GLN A 451 1.70 9.78 -23.58
C GLN A 451 2.45 11.02 -24.09
N SER A 452 1.76 12.16 -24.20
CA SER A 452 2.38 13.42 -24.62
C SER A 452 3.53 13.81 -23.70
N ARG A 453 3.42 13.51 -22.40
CA ARG A 453 4.45 13.80 -21.39
C ARG A 453 5.71 13.00 -21.67
N LEU A 454 5.56 11.69 -21.90
CA LEU A 454 6.69 10.80 -22.20
C LEU A 454 7.34 11.08 -23.55
N ASP A 455 6.57 11.51 -24.55
CA ASP A 455 7.10 11.85 -25.87
C ASP A 455 7.91 13.16 -25.89
N THR A 456 7.74 14.03 -24.89
CA THR A 456 8.58 15.24 -24.75
C THR A 456 9.95 14.99 -24.11
N LEU A 457 10.16 13.81 -23.53
CA LEU A 457 11.45 13.45 -22.92
C LEU A 457 12.44 13.02 -24.00
N GLN A 458 13.72 13.32 -23.76
CA GLN A 458 14.81 12.76 -24.55
C GLN A 458 14.75 11.22 -24.53
N PRO A 459 15.21 10.52 -25.58
CA PRO A 459 15.09 9.06 -25.67
C PRO A 459 15.69 8.30 -24.48
N LEU A 460 16.81 8.79 -23.91
CA LEU A 460 17.46 8.19 -22.74
C LEU A 460 16.65 8.43 -21.46
N HIS A 461 16.26 9.68 -21.17
CA HIS A 461 15.40 10.03 -20.03
C HIS A 461 14.09 9.24 -20.04
N ARG A 462 13.47 9.09 -21.21
CA ARG A 462 12.28 8.25 -21.36
C ARG A 462 12.56 6.81 -20.92
N LYS A 463 13.65 6.19 -21.38
CA LYS A 463 14.01 4.82 -20.98
C LYS A 463 14.27 4.72 -19.47
N VAL A 464 15.03 5.65 -18.90
CA VAL A 464 15.30 5.72 -17.45
C VAL A 464 14.00 5.73 -16.67
N LEU A 465 13.05 6.61 -17.01
CA LEU A 465 11.76 6.71 -16.35
C LEU A 465 10.93 5.42 -16.49
N LEU A 466 10.88 4.84 -17.70
CA LEU A 466 10.15 3.59 -17.94
C LEU A 466 10.73 2.42 -17.14
N TYR A 467 12.06 2.34 -17.02
CA TYR A 467 12.73 1.27 -16.30
C TYR A 467 12.55 1.46 -14.80
N ALA A 468 12.76 2.69 -14.29
CA ALA A 468 12.53 3.03 -12.90
C ALA A 468 11.09 2.75 -12.45
N ALA A 469 10.11 2.92 -13.34
CA ALA A 469 8.71 2.62 -13.04
C ALA A 469 8.42 1.14 -12.74
N LEU A 470 9.27 0.19 -13.17
CA LEU A 470 9.06 -1.24 -12.92
C LEU A 470 9.39 -1.66 -11.49
N GLY A 471 10.36 -1.01 -10.85
CA GLY A 471 10.77 -1.35 -9.48
C GLY A 471 9.66 -1.13 -8.45
N GLN A 472 9.52 -2.08 -7.51
CA GLN A 472 8.64 -1.98 -6.33
C GLN A 472 9.45 -2.40 -5.11
N PRO A 473 9.55 -1.58 -4.03
CA PRO A 473 8.92 -0.26 -3.82
C PRO A 473 9.61 0.91 -4.54
N GLY A 474 10.60 0.63 -5.40
CA GLY A 474 11.34 1.59 -6.21
C GLY A 474 12.39 0.85 -7.04
N SER A 475 13.12 1.56 -7.89
CA SER A 475 14.27 1.06 -8.64
C SER A 475 15.58 1.53 -8.00
N TRP A 476 16.71 0.98 -8.41
CA TRP A 476 18.04 1.39 -7.93
C TRP A 476 18.81 2.11 -9.03
N THR A 477 19.58 3.12 -8.64
CA THR A 477 20.39 3.90 -9.59
C THR A 477 21.45 3.03 -10.24
N GLY A 478 22.14 2.16 -9.49
CA GLY A 478 23.12 1.23 -10.05
C GLY A 478 22.54 0.25 -11.07
N LEU A 479 21.32 -0.25 -10.85
CA LEU A 479 20.62 -1.10 -11.83
C LEU A 479 20.31 -0.35 -13.14
N ILE A 480 19.87 0.91 -13.04
CA ILE A 480 19.56 1.71 -14.22
C ILE A 480 20.82 1.98 -15.05
N GLN A 481 21.95 2.27 -14.39
CA GLN A 481 23.25 2.46 -15.04
C GLN A 481 23.74 1.16 -15.72
N GLU A 482 23.61 0.01 -15.06
CA GLU A 482 23.98 -1.28 -15.65
C GLU A 482 23.16 -1.60 -16.91
N LEU A 483 21.88 -1.20 -16.94
CA LEU A 483 20.98 -1.46 -18.06
C LEU A 483 21.12 -0.48 -19.23
N LEU A 484 21.46 0.78 -18.96
CA LEU A 484 21.39 1.87 -19.95
C LEU A 484 22.74 2.57 -20.22
N GLY A 485 23.80 2.28 -19.47
CA GLY A 485 25.12 2.89 -19.59
C GLY A 485 25.35 4.05 -18.60
N GLU A 486 26.57 4.60 -18.59
CA GLU A 486 26.97 5.64 -17.63
C GLU A 486 26.21 6.96 -17.81
N ASP A 487 25.89 7.33 -19.05
CA ASP A 487 25.10 8.53 -19.39
C ASP A 487 23.70 8.55 -18.75
N ALA A 488 23.22 7.40 -18.26
CA ALA A 488 21.95 7.31 -17.57
C ALA A 488 21.95 8.07 -16.23
N ARG A 489 23.12 8.36 -15.65
CA ARG A 489 23.23 9.13 -14.40
C ARG A 489 22.70 10.55 -14.56
N ASP A 490 23.19 11.25 -15.58
CA ASP A 490 22.77 12.62 -15.88
C ASP A 490 21.27 12.66 -16.17
N ALA A 491 20.77 11.65 -16.89
CA ALA A 491 19.34 11.52 -17.15
C ALA A 491 18.50 11.26 -15.89
N VAL A 492 19.03 10.53 -14.89
CA VAL A 492 18.38 10.36 -13.58
C VAL A 492 18.33 11.69 -12.85
N ASP A 493 19.45 12.43 -12.79
CA ASP A 493 19.55 13.70 -12.10
C ASP A 493 18.59 14.74 -12.70
N ASP A 494 18.50 14.82 -14.03
CA ASP A 494 17.55 15.66 -14.75
C ASP A 494 16.10 15.30 -14.42
N LEU A 495 15.76 14.00 -14.43
CA LEU A 495 14.40 13.55 -14.13
C LEU A 495 14.00 13.78 -12.67
N VAL A 496 14.96 13.75 -11.74
CA VAL A 496 14.74 14.11 -10.34
C VAL A 496 14.52 15.63 -10.23
N ALA A 497 15.36 16.43 -10.89
CA ALA A 497 15.23 17.89 -10.90
C ALA A 497 13.89 18.36 -11.51
N ASP A 498 13.43 17.67 -12.55
CA ASP A 498 12.15 17.92 -13.23
C ASP A 498 10.93 17.36 -12.47
N GLY A 499 11.16 16.58 -11.40
CA GLY A 499 10.10 16.03 -10.55
C GLY A 499 9.38 14.82 -11.14
N TYR A 500 9.99 14.11 -12.10
CA TYR A 500 9.50 12.81 -12.58
C TYR A 500 9.89 11.67 -11.64
N LEU A 501 11.09 11.77 -11.04
CA LEU A 501 11.61 10.82 -10.08
C LEU A 501 11.85 11.47 -8.71
N LEU A 502 11.74 10.66 -7.67
CA LEU A 502 12.17 10.95 -6.31
C LEU A 502 13.36 10.04 -6.00
N ALA A 503 14.40 10.60 -5.41
CA ALA A 503 15.61 9.88 -5.03
C ALA A 503 15.70 9.82 -3.50
N GLU A 504 15.85 8.61 -2.95
CA GLU A 504 15.99 8.35 -1.51
C GLU A 504 17.22 7.45 -1.27
N PRO A 505 18.06 7.73 -0.25
CA PRO A 505 19.19 6.86 0.09
C PRO A 505 18.71 5.49 0.58
N ALA A 506 19.32 4.41 0.10
CA ALA A 506 19.06 3.06 0.59
C ALA A 506 19.61 2.88 2.01
N ALA A 507 18.86 2.22 2.89
CA ALA A 507 19.21 2.11 4.31
C ALA A 507 20.46 1.24 4.61
N ARG A 508 20.99 0.48 3.64
CA ARG A 508 22.07 -0.50 3.86
C ARG A 508 23.13 -0.58 2.76
N ASP A 509 23.10 0.30 1.75
CA ASP A 509 24.05 0.33 0.64
C ASP A 509 24.28 1.80 0.20
N ASP A 510 25.40 2.11 -0.45
CA ASP A 510 25.67 3.41 -1.13
C ASP A 510 24.78 3.64 -2.37
N GLU A 511 23.66 2.92 -2.46
CA GLU A 511 22.71 2.97 -3.56
C GLU A 511 21.59 3.98 -3.29
N THR A 512 21.07 4.57 -4.37
CA THR A 512 19.93 5.49 -4.33
C THR A 512 18.70 4.81 -4.93
N ILE A 513 17.61 4.77 -4.15
CA ILE A 513 16.31 4.26 -4.56
C ILE A 513 15.56 5.36 -5.32
N LEU A 514 15.19 5.05 -6.56
CA LEU A 514 14.42 5.88 -7.46
C LEU A 514 12.94 5.48 -7.42
N ARG A 515 12.06 6.44 -7.16
CA ARG A 515 10.61 6.26 -7.24
C ARG A 515 10.02 7.21 -8.26
N VAL A 516 9.02 6.77 -9.00
CA VAL A 516 8.26 7.69 -9.84
C VAL A 516 7.41 8.57 -8.93
N ALA A 517 7.53 9.89 -9.07
CA ALA A 517 6.88 10.86 -8.18
C ALA A 517 5.35 10.79 -8.26
N ASP A 518 4.82 10.44 -9.44
CA ASP A 518 3.39 10.30 -9.72
C ASP A 518 3.00 8.82 -9.89
N PRO A 519 2.17 8.23 -9.01
CA PRO A 519 1.71 6.84 -9.12
C PRO A 519 0.99 6.52 -10.43
N LEU A 520 0.26 7.49 -11.01
CA LEU A 520 -0.40 7.30 -12.31
C LEU A 520 0.61 7.26 -13.44
N LEU A 521 1.63 8.12 -13.40
CA LEU A 521 2.74 8.04 -14.34
C LEU A 521 3.46 6.69 -14.23
N GLN A 522 3.68 6.18 -13.01
CA GLN A 522 4.28 4.87 -12.80
C GLN A 522 3.46 3.78 -13.50
N ARG A 523 2.13 3.82 -13.34
CA ARG A 523 1.21 2.89 -13.99
C ARG A 523 1.22 3.06 -15.52
N ALA A 524 1.19 4.30 -16.02
CA ALA A 524 1.24 4.61 -17.44
C ALA A 524 2.53 4.04 -18.06
N ALA A 525 3.68 4.36 -17.45
CA ALA A 525 5.01 3.94 -17.87
C ALA A 525 5.09 2.41 -18.05
N ARG A 526 4.54 1.64 -17.11
CA ARG A 526 4.47 0.16 -17.22
C ARG A 526 3.67 -0.32 -18.42
N LEU A 527 2.64 0.43 -18.83
CA LEU A 527 1.79 0.06 -19.96
C LEU A 527 2.40 0.45 -21.32
N PHE A 528 3.31 1.43 -21.35
CA PHE A 528 4.10 1.75 -22.55
C PHE A 528 5.08 0.64 -22.93
N LEU A 529 5.58 -0.10 -21.94
CA LEU A 529 6.44 -1.25 -22.18
C LEU A 529 5.63 -2.42 -22.74
N SER A 530 6.14 -3.01 -23.82
CA SER A 530 5.56 -4.24 -24.37
C SER A 530 5.61 -5.38 -23.33
N ARG A 531 4.81 -6.44 -23.55
CA ARG A 531 4.86 -7.63 -22.66
C ARG A 531 6.25 -8.25 -22.65
N GLU A 532 6.94 -8.26 -23.79
CA GLU A 532 8.27 -8.83 -23.94
C GLU A 532 9.35 -7.99 -23.24
N GLU A 533 9.32 -6.67 -23.42
CA GLU A 533 10.26 -5.77 -22.72
C GLU A 533 10.10 -5.84 -21.21
N ARG A 534 8.86 -5.86 -20.71
CA ARG A 534 8.61 -6.02 -19.26
C ARG A 534 9.21 -7.31 -18.74
N ARG A 535 9.02 -8.43 -19.43
CA ARG A 535 9.58 -9.72 -19.04
C ARG A 535 11.12 -9.66 -18.98
N ARG A 536 11.76 -9.09 -20.00
CA ARG A 536 13.22 -8.90 -20.06
C ARG A 536 13.73 -8.03 -18.90
N LEU A 537 13.04 -6.94 -18.59
CA LEU A 537 13.42 -6.05 -17.50
C LEU A 537 13.24 -6.73 -16.14
N HIS A 538 12.11 -7.43 -15.91
CA HIS A 538 11.94 -8.22 -14.69
C HIS A 538 13.04 -9.27 -14.50
N GLU A 539 13.52 -9.90 -15.58
CA GLU A 539 14.66 -10.83 -15.52
C GLU A 539 15.95 -10.12 -15.07
N ALA A 540 16.21 -8.90 -15.57
CA ALA A 540 17.37 -8.13 -15.16
C ALA A 540 17.28 -7.66 -13.68
N TYR A 541 16.10 -7.19 -13.24
CA TYR A 541 15.86 -6.86 -11.84
C TYR A 541 16.12 -8.05 -10.92
N TRP A 542 15.61 -9.23 -11.28
CA TRP A 542 15.83 -10.45 -10.50
C TRP A 542 17.32 -10.77 -10.38
N ARG A 543 18.07 -10.80 -11.50
CA ARG A 543 19.51 -11.11 -11.49
C ARG A 543 20.31 -10.12 -10.65
N TRP A 544 19.96 -8.84 -10.73
CA TRP A 544 20.63 -7.79 -9.96
C TRP A 544 20.38 -7.90 -8.45
N LEU A 545 19.13 -8.23 -8.07
CA LEU A 545 18.75 -8.44 -6.68
C LEU A 545 19.34 -9.74 -6.10
N GLU A 546 19.49 -10.78 -6.92
CA GLU A 546 20.01 -12.08 -6.48
C GLU A 546 21.50 -12.02 -6.06
N GLN A 547 22.26 -11.09 -6.61
CA GLN A 547 23.67 -10.88 -6.25
C GLN A 547 23.86 -10.22 -4.87
N ARG A 548 22.79 -9.76 -4.22
CA ARG A 548 22.85 -8.97 -2.98
C ARG A 548 22.27 -9.72 -1.78
N PRO A 549 22.93 -9.68 -0.61
CA PRO A 549 22.47 -10.39 0.58
C PRO A 549 21.28 -9.68 1.26
N GLY A 550 20.23 -10.43 1.63
CA GLY A 550 19.16 -9.92 2.51
C GLY A 550 17.79 -10.59 2.29
N GLY A 551 17.10 -10.92 3.39
CA GLY A 551 15.79 -11.61 3.32
C GLY A 551 14.70 -10.83 2.57
N ARG A 552 14.64 -9.51 2.78
CA ARG A 552 13.70 -8.63 2.06
C ARG A 552 14.01 -8.53 0.56
N LEU A 553 15.29 -8.49 0.19
CA LEU A 553 15.72 -8.47 -1.20
C LEU A 553 15.44 -9.82 -1.89
N ALA A 554 15.57 -10.94 -1.17
CA ALA A 554 15.22 -12.26 -1.69
C ALA A 554 13.73 -12.38 -2.05
N ALA A 555 12.83 -11.81 -1.24
CA ALA A 555 11.40 -11.79 -1.55
C ALA A 555 11.11 -10.94 -2.81
N LEU A 556 11.73 -9.76 -2.92
CA LEU A 556 11.61 -8.92 -4.12
C LEU A 556 12.19 -9.61 -5.37
N ALA A 557 13.34 -10.26 -5.23
CA ALA A 557 13.95 -11.04 -6.30
C ALA A 557 13.01 -12.15 -6.80
N ALA A 558 12.30 -12.82 -5.88
CA ALA A 558 11.32 -13.84 -6.21
C ALA A 558 10.14 -13.29 -7.03
N GLU A 559 9.59 -12.14 -6.64
CA GLU A 559 8.50 -11.47 -7.37
C GLU A 559 8.94 -11.10 -8.80
N HIS A 560 10.13 -10.53 -8.95
CA HIS A 560 10.68 -10.19 -10.26
C HIS A 560 10.98 -11.44 -11.11
N ALA A 561 11.48 -12.52 -10.53
CA ALA A 561 11.67 -13.80 -11.24
C ALA A 561 10.34 -14.36 -11.75
N LEU A 562 9.27 -14.32 -10.94
CA LEU A 562 7.95 -14.80 -11.33
C LEU A 562 7.37 -13.96 -12.49
N LEU A 563 7.48 -12.62 -12.41
CA LEU A 563 7.05 -11.72 -13.48
C LEU A 563 7.89 -11.87 -14.77
N ALA A 564 9.10 -12.40 -14.66
CA ALA A 564 9.95 -12.79 -15.79
C ALA A 564 9.59 -14.18 -16.37
N GLY A 565 8.69 -14.94 -15.73
CA GLY A 565 8.36 -16.32 -16.10
C GLY A 565 9.40 -17.35 -15.67
N ARG A 566 10.20 -17.05 -14.65
CA ARG A 566 11.24 -17.91 -14.06
C ARG A 566 10.75 -18.52 -12.75
N GLU A 567 9.80 -19.46 -12.84
CA GLU A 567 9.09 -20.01 -11.67
C GLU A 567 10.01 -20.78 -10.71
N ARG A 568 10.96 -21.56 -11.23
CA ARG A 568 11.90 -22.34 -10.39
C ARG A 568 12.82 -21.42 -9.58
N GLU A 569 13.33 -20.37 -10.21
CA GLU A 569 14.21 -19.39 -9.58
C GLU A 569 13.44 -18.52 -8.58
N ALA A 570 12.19 -18.14 -8.92
CA ALA A 570 11.29 -17.48 -7.99
C ALA A 570 11.06 -18.33 -6.73
N ALA A 571 10.80 -19.62 -6.90
CA ALA A 571 10.60 -20.55 -5.78
C ALA A 571 11.82 -20.59 -4.86
N ARG A 572 13.03 -20.74 -5.42
CA ARG A 572 14.28 -20.74 -4.64
C ARG A 572 14.51 -19.43 -3.89
N ALA A 573 14.20 -18.30 -4.52
CA ALA A 573 14.29 -17.00 -3.87
C ALA A 573 13.28 -16.85 -2.72
N TYR A 574 12.04 -17.34 -2.87
CA TYR A 574 11.07 -17.42 -1.78
C TYR A 574 11.53 -18.32 -0.65
N LEU A 575 12.13 -19.49 -0.93
CA LEU A 575 12.70 -20.36 0.11
C LEU A 575 13.79 -19.62 0.91
N ARG A 576 14.70 -18.89 0.26
CA ARG A 576 15.72 -18.07 0.94
C ARG A 576 15.11 -16.94 1.77
N ALA A 577 14.06 -16.28 1.25
CA ALA A 577 13.34 -15.25 1.98
C ALA A 577 12.68 -15.82 3.24
N GLY A 578 12.08 -17.00 3.12
CA GLY A 578 11.52 -17.74 4.25
C GLY A 578 12.58 -18.15 5.27
N ASP A 579 13.74 -18.65 4.82
CA ASP A 579 14.86 -19.03 5.72
C ASP A 579 15.38 -17.80 6.49
N ALA A 580 15.47 -16.64 5.84
CA ALA A 580 15.86 -15.39 6.49
C ALA A 580 14.82 -14.95 7.53
N GLN A 581 13.54 -14.93 7.18
CA GLN A 581 12.47 -14.54 8.12
C GLN A 581 12.32 -15.54 9.27
N LYS A 582 12.55 -16.83 9.02
CA LYS A 582 12.60 -17.86 10.06
C LYS A 582 13.72 -17.57 11.07
N ARG A 583 14.93 -17.25 10.61
CA ARG A 583 16.06 -16.85 11.48
C ARG A 583 15.77 -15.59 12.29
N GLU A 584 15.01 -14.67 11.71
CA GLU A 584 14.54 -13.44 12.38
C GLU A 584 13.33 -13.69 13.32
N GLY A 585 12.84 -14.93 13.43
CA GLY A 585 11.70 -15.29 14.30
C GLY A 585 10.35 -14.80 13.78
N ILE A 586 10.24 -14.47 12.49
CA ILE A 586 9.02 -14.02 11.79
C ILE A 586 8.36 -15.24 11.11
N PHE A 587 7.81 -16.14 11.93
CA PHE A 587 7.31 -17.45 11.49
C PHE A 587 6.20 -17.36 10.43
N ARG A 588 5.21 -16.48 10.62
CA ARG A 588 4.09 -16.33 9.68
C ARG A 588 4.54 -15.85 8.29
N GLY A 589 5.48 -14.92 8.26
CA GLY A 589 6.08 -14.45 7.00
C GLY A 589 6.88 -15.56 6.33
N ALA A 590 7.68 -16.31 7.10
CA ALA A 590 8.42 -17.45 6.58
C ALA A 590 7.50 -18.52 6.00
N GLU A 591 6.42 -18.85 6.70
CA GLU A 591 5.38 -19.79 6.23
C GLU A 591 4.79 -19.32 4.90
N GLN A 592 4.41 -18.03 4.80
CA GLN A 592 3.86 -17.46 3.58
C GLN A 592 4.83 -17.60 2.39
N HIS A 593 6.12 -17.34 2.60
CA HIS A 593 7.12 -17.51 1.54
C HIS A 593 7.28 -18.97 1.12
N TYR A 594 7.36 -19.92 2.07
CA TYR A 594 7.45 -21.35 1.74
C TYR A 594 6.20 -21.87 1.03
N LEU A 595 5.01 -21.45 1.45
CA LEU A 595 3.74 -21.79 0.79
C LEU A 595 3.66 -21.23 -0.63
N THR A 596 4.21 -20.03 -0.84
CA THR A 596 4.29 -19.40 -2.17
C THR A 596 5.28 -20.13 -3.08
N ALA A 597 6.40 -20.63 -2.53
CA ALA A 597 7.38 -21.41 -3.27
C ALA A 597 6.87 -22.79 -3.70
N LEU A 598 6.08 -23.47 -2.85
CA LEU A 598 5.67 -24.86 -3.03
C LEU A 598 5.01 -25.17 -4.40
N PRO A 599 3.99 -24.44 -4.88
CA PRO A 599 3.36 -24.73 -6.17
C PRO A 599 4.29 -24.44 -7.37
N LEU A 600 5.29 -23.58 -7.20
CA LEU A 600 6.25 -23.19 -8.24
C LEU A 600 7.37 -24.23 -8.43
N LEU A 601 7.57 -25.13 -7.47
CA LEU A 601 8.60 -26.18 -7.54
C LEU A 601 8.11 -27.41 -8.32
N PRO A 602 8.98 -28.04 -9.13
CA PRO A 602 8.77 -29.39 -9.66
C PRO A 602 8.54 -30.39 -8.53
N GLU A 603 7.77 -31.46 -8.77
CA GLU A 603 7.40 -32.44 -7.72
C GLU A 603 8.62 -32.98 -6.95
N ALA A 604 9.74 -33.24 -7.66
CA ALA A 604 10.98 -33.74 -7.07
C ALA A 604 11.65 -32.77 -6.08
N GLU A 605 11.40 -31.46 -6.19
CA GLU A 605 11.99 -30.43 -5.31
C GLU A 605 11.02 -30.00 -4.18
N ARG A 606 9.73 -30.41 -4.24
CA ARG A 606 8.72 -30.02 -3.24
C ARG A 606 9.02 -30.56 -1.84
N SER A 607 9.68 -31.70 -1.73
CA SER A 607 10.07 -32.29 -0.45
C SER A 607 10.93 -31.32 0.37
N GLU A 608 11.80 -30.53 -0.26
CA GLU A 608 12.66 -29.57 0.44
C GLU A 608 11.84 -28.42 1.08
N ALA A 609 10.86 -27.90 0.35
CA ALA A 609 9.95 -26.87 0.85
C ALA A 609 9.05 -27.41 1.98
N ARG A 610 8.55 -28.63 1.84
CA ARG A 610 7.76 -29.34 2.87
C ARG A 610 8.58 -29.56 4.15
N LEU A 611 9.86 -29.93 4.04
CA LEU A 611 10.76 -30.05 5.19
C LEU A 611 10.99 -28.70 5.90
N ARG A 612 11.17 -27.61 5.15
CA ARG A 612 11.28 -26.26 5.73
C ARG A 612 10.00 -25.85 6.47
N LEU A 613 8.82 -26.12 5.90
CA LEU A 613 7.52 -25.90 6.55
C LEU A 613 7.38 -26.75 7.83
N ALA A 614 7.72 -28.03 7.76
CA ALA A 614 7.66 -28.92 8.91
C ALA A 614 8.59 -28.43 10.05
N ALA A 615 9.83 -28.09 9.73
CA ALA A 615 10.79 -27.55 10.70
C ALA A 615 10.31 -26.20 11.26
N LEU A 616 9.77 -25.31 10.44
CA LEU A 616 9.20 -24.03 10.85
C LEU A 616 8.04 -24.23 11.85
N HIS A 617 7.08 -25.10 11.56
CA HIS A 617 5.97 -25.38 12.46
C HIS A 617 6.41 -26.09 13.73
N LEU A 618 7.40 -26.98 13.64
CA LEU A 618 7.95 -27.64 14.81
C LEU A 618 8.63 -26.61 15.72
N GLU A 619 9.51 -25.76 15.21
CA GLU A 619 10.13 -24.66 15.97
C GLU A 619 9.08 -23.66 16.50
N GLY A 620 8.06 -23.36 15.71
CA GLY A 620 6.93 -22.53 16.06
C GLY A 620 5.96 -23.15 17.07
N GLY A 621 6.17 -24.40 17.51
CA GLY A 621 5.36 -25.04 18.55
C GLY A 621 4.04 -25.68 18.07
N SER A 622 3.92 -25.98 16.78
CA SER A 622 2.75 -26.63 16.16
C SER A 622 3.12 -28.01 15.58
N PRO A 623 3.46 -29.01 16.42
CA PRO A 623 3.94 -30.31 15.96
C PRO A 623 2.91 -31.12 15.14
N GLU A 624 1.60 -30.94 15.37
CA GLU A 624 0.56 -31.56 14.55
C GLU A 624 0.59 -31.05 13.11
N THR A 625 0.76 -29.73 12.95
CA THR A 625 0.88 -29.11 11.62
C THR A 625 2.18 -29.52 10.95
N ALA A 626 3.27 -29.63 11.70
CA ALA A 626 4.54 -30.14 11.18
C ALA A 626 4.38 -31.55 10.58
N LEU A 627 3.67 -32.46 11.25
CA LEU A 627 3.40 -33.82 10.74
C LEU A 627 2.58 -33.83 9.44
N ARG A 628 1.72 -32.83 9.20
CA ARG A 628 0.93 -32.75 7.94
C ARG A 628 1.79 -32.43 6.72
N TRP A 629 2.92 -31.76 6.94
CA TRP A 629 3.88 -31.44 5.88
C TRP A 629 4.88 -32.58 5.63
N LEU A 630 5.04 -33.50 6.59
CA LEU A 630 5.99 -34.60 6.50
C LEU A 630 5.36 -35.79 5.79
N GLU A 631 6.01 -36.22 4.71
CA GLU A 631 5.63 -37.44 4.01
C GLU A 631 6.19 -38.67 4.72
N PRO A 632 5.48 -39.81 4.70
CA PRO A 632 5.80 -40.94 5.58
C PRO A 632 7.22 -41.50 5.45
N GLU A 633 7.85 -41.55 4.26
CA GLU A 633 9.08 -42.34 4.07
C GLU A 633 10.01 -41.89 2.92
N THR A 634 10.61 -40.68 2.96
CA THR A 634 11.51 -40.25 1.85
C THR A 634 12.89 -39.71 2.23
N SER A 635 13.13 -39.18 3.45
CA SER A 635 14.47 -38.67 3.82
C SER A 635 14.85 -38.83 5.30
N GLU A 636 16.15 -38.81 5.59
CA GLU A 636 16.69 -38.85 6.96
C GLU A 636 16.15 -37.70 7.83
N GLU A 637 16.10 -36.49 7.27
CA GLU A 637 15.57 -35.30 7.94
C GLU A 637 14.05 -35.41 8.17
N ALA A 638 13.29 -36.00 7.23
CA ALA A 638 11.86 -36.26 7.44
C ALA A 638 11.62 -37.20 8.63
N VAL A 639 12.44 -38.26 8.76
CA VAL A 639 12.37 -39.20 9.89
C VAL A 639 12.71 -38.49 11.21
N ARG A 640 13.75 -37.65 11.23
CA ARG A 640 14.11 -36.82 12.40
C ARG A 640 12.95 -35.91 12.81
N LEU A 641 12.45 -35.08 11.90
CA LEU A 641 11.37 -34.14 12.18
C LEU A 641 10.07 -34.84 12.58
N THR A 642 9.75 -35.99 11.98
CA THR A 642 8.58 -36.80 12.34
C THR A 642 8.70 -37.31 13.77
N GLY A 643 9.86 -37.87 14.14
CA GLY A 643 10.11 -38.34 15.49
C GLY A 643 10.06 -37.21 16.52
N LEU A 644 10.65 -36.05 16.22
CA LEU A 644 10.63 -34.88 17.11
C LEU A 644 9.21 -34.32 17.28
N ALA A 645 8.42 -34.25 16.20
CA ALA A 645 7.03 -33.82 16.27
C ALA A 645 6.17 -34.79 17.10
N GLN A 646 6.28 -36.10 16.84
CA GLN A 646 5.60 -37.13 17.64
C GLN A 646 6.00 -37.08 19.12
N ALA A 647 7.28 -36.78 19.40
CA ALA A 647 7.75 -36.63 20.77
C ALA A 647 7.06 -35.47 21.48
N ARG A 648 6.95 -34.31 20.84
CA ARG A 648 6.23 -33.14 21.39
C ARG A 648 4.73 -33.38 21.57
N LEU A 649 4.14 -34.27 20.77
CA LEU A 649 2.74 -34.70 20.92
C LEU A 649 2.52 -35.75 22.01
N GLY A 650 3.58 -36.25 22.65
CA GLY A 650 3.48 -37.34 23.61
C GLY A 650 3.13 -38.69 22.97
N ARG A 651 3.32 -38.87 21.66
CA ARG A 651 3.16 -40.17 20.97
C ARG A 651 4.38 -41.05 21.21
N VAL A 652 4.56 -41.45 22.46
CA VAL A 652 5.79 -42.09 22.99
C VAL A 652 6.25 -43.26 22.12
N ARG A 653 5.35 -44.18 21.74
CA ARG A 653 5.70 -45.37 20.97
C ARG A 653 6.22 -45.01 19.57
N GLU A 654 5.48 -44.16 18.84
CA GLU A 654 5.84 -43.75 17.47
C GLU A 654 7.15 -42.94 17.46
N ALA A 655 7.27 -41.98 18.38
CA ALA A 655 8.45 -41.15 18.52
C ALA A 655 9.70 -41.98 18.79
N ARG A 656 9.62 -42.96 19.71
CA ARG A 656 10.74 -43.88 20.00
C ARG A 656 11.18 -44.65 18.76
N VAL A 657 10.26 -45.13 17.94
CA VAL A 657 10.59 -45.87 16.71
C VAL A 657 11.35 -44.96 15.73
N ASN A 658 10.82 -43.79 15.42
CA ASN A 658 11.43 -42.88 14.44
C ASN A 658 12.75 -42.27 14.91
N LEU A 659 12.81 -41.80 16.15
CA LEU A 659 14.03 -41.23 16.72
C LEU A 659 15.15 -42.28 16.88
N SER A 660 14.81 -43.52 17.27
CA SER A 660 15.80 -44.62 17.33
C SER A 660 16.27 -45.03 15.94
N ARG A 661 15.38 -45.05 14.94
CA ARG A 661 15.73 -45.29 13.54
C ARG A 661 16.71 -44.24 13.03
N TYR A 662 16.45 -42.96 13.32
CA TYR A 662 17.36 -41.87 12.98
C TYR A 662 18.72 -41.99 13.68
N LEU A 663 18.76 -42.28 15.00
CA LEU A 663 20.04 -42.44 15.72
C LEU A 663 20.90 -43.62 15.25
N LYS A 664 20.30 -44.65 14.64
CA LYS A 664 21.06 -45.72 13.98
C LYS A 664 21.85 -45.20 12.77
N LEU A 665 21.32 -44.19 12.09
CA LEU A 665 21.96 -43.54 10.93
C LEU A 665 22.93 -42.43 11.37
N ARG A 666 22.52 -41.59 12.33
CA ARG A 666 23.32 -40.52 12.93
C ARG A 666 23.51 -40.74 14.42
N ARG A 667 24.59 -41.43 14.79
CA ARG A 667 24.94 -41.60 16.20
C ARG A 667 25.32 -40.26 16.83
N GLY A 668 24.89 -40.06 18.08
CA GLY A 668 25.32 -38.93 18.89
C GLY A 668 24.61 -37.61 18.61
N ASP A 669 23.47 -37.59 17.92
CA ASP A 669 22.63 -36.39 17.80
C ASP A 669 22.02 -36.04 19.17
N PRO A 670 22.43 -34.92 19.80
CA PRO A 670 22.02 -34.63 21.18
C PRO A 670 20.58 -34.15 21.28
N GLU A 671 20.03 -33.50 20.24
CA GLU A 671 18.64 -33.06 20.23
C GLU A 671 17.71 -34.29 20.25
N VAL A 672 18.02 -35.28 19.42
CA VAL A 672 17.26 -36.53 19.37
C VAL A 672 17.44 -37.36 20.65
N THR A 673 18.65 -37.39 21.21
CA THR A 673 18.93 -38.07 22.48
C THR A 673 18.12 -37.47 23.63
N LEU A 674 18.12 -36.14 23.75
CA LEU A 674 17.31 -35.43 24.74
C LEU A 674 15.80 -35.60 24.49
N ALA A 675 15.36 -35.61 23.22
CA ALA A 675 13.97 -35.86 22.89
C ALA A 675 13.51 -37.27 23.29
N LEU A 676 14.35 -38.31 23.14
CA LEU A 676 14.05 -39.66 23.61
C LEU A 676 13.94 -39.73 25.14
N LEU A 677 14.85 -39.07 25.86
CA LEU A 677 14.79 -38.97 27.33
C LEU A 677 13.52 -38.24 27.78
N ALA A 678 13.12 -37.19 27.05
CA ALA A 678 11.89 -36.44 27.32
C ALA A 678 10.59 -37.28 27.21
N LEU A 679 10.66 -38.49 26.65
CA LEU A 679 9.53 -39.44 26.58
C LEU A 679 9.44 -40.39 27.78
N GLU A 680 10.46 -40.43 28.63
CA GLU A 680 10.47 -41.28 29.82
C GLU A 680 9.66 -40.66 30.96
N PRO A 681 9.11 -41.47 31.89
CA PRO A 681 8.52 -40.96 33.12
C PRO A 681 9.47 -40.03 33.86
N ALA A 682 8.96 -38.93 34.43
CA ALA A 682 9.79 -37.87 35.01
C ALA A 682 10.77 -38.37 36.09
N ALA A 683 10.38 -39.37 36.88
CA ALA A 683 11.25 -39.96 37.90
C ALA A 683 12.44 -40.74 37.31
N GLU A 684 12.19 -41.60 36.31
CA GLU A 684 13.21 -42.37 35.59
C GLU A 684 14.14 -41.44 34.80
N ARG A 685 13.53 -40.46 34.12
CA ARG A 685 14.25 -39.43 33.37
C ARG A 685 15.21 -38.65 34.26
N LEU A 686 14.78 -38.23 35.45
CA LEU A 686 15.64 -37.51 36.40
C LEU A 686 16.84 -38.36 36.83
N GLN A 687 16.64 -39.66 37.07
CA GLN A 687 17.72 -40.58 37.42
C GLN A 687 18.73 -40.69 36.28
N ARG A 688 18.27 -40.83 35.04
CA ARG A 688 19.15 -40.90 33.86
C ARG A 688 19.90 -39.61 33.62
N LEU A 689 19.21 -38.46 33.65
CA LEU A 689 19.84 -37.15 33.47
C LEU A 689 20.97 -36.96 34.49
N ARG A 690 20.74 -37.24 35.78
CA ARG A 690 21.78 -37.15 36.83
C ARG A 690 22.96 -38.10 36.64
N ALA A 691 22.77 -39.22 35.95
CA ALA A 691 23.81 -40.20 35.66
C ALA A 691 24.59 -39.89 34.37
N MET A 692 24.12 -38.92 33.56
CA MET A 692 24.80 -38.52 32.32
C MET A 692 25.91 -37.51 32.61
N SER A 693 27.10 -37.75 32.05
CA SER A 693 28.10 -36.70 31.83
C SER A 693 27.84 -36.03 30.48
N ILE A 694 28.01 -34.72 30.39
CA ILE A 694 27.76 -33.96 29.15
C ILE A 694 29.02 -33.21 28.75
N ASP A 695 29.84 -33.93 28.01
CA ASP A 695 30.97 -33.39 27.27
C ASP A 695 30.45 -32.99 25.87
N GLY A 696 29.85 -31.81 25.77
CA GLY A 696 29.21 -31.30 24.56
C GLY A 696 29.33 -29.78 24.40
N THR A 697 28.85 -29.24 23.29
CA THR A 697 28.80 -27.78 23.03
C THR A 697 28.00 -27.04 24.10
N VAL A 698 28.23 -25.74 24.26
CA VAL A 698 27.51 -24.87 25.22
C VAL A 698 25.99 -24.97 25.04
N GLU A 699 25.52 -25.05 23.80
CA GLU A 699 24.11 -25.17 23.44
C GLU A 699 23.52 -26.52 23.85
N GLN A 700 24.30 -27.61 23.72
CA GLN A 700 23.89 -28.95 24.13
C GLN A 700 23.79 -29.05 25.66
N GLN A 701 24.75 -28.46 26.38
CA GLN A 701 24.71 -28.34 27.84
C GLN A 701 23.48 -27.51 28.27
N ALA A 702 23.19 -26.40 27.58
CA ALA A 702 22.02 -25.57 27.87
C ALA A 702 20.69 -26.31 27.63
N ALA A 703 20.60 -27.11 26.56
CA ALA A 703 19.42 -27.92 26.25
C ALA A 703 19.18 -29.02 27.29
N TYR A 704 20.25 -29.63 27.80
CA TYR A 704 20.15 -30.58 28.91
C TYR A 704 19.66 -29.92 30.20
N GLU A 705 20.27 -28.82 30.62
CA GLU A 705 19.89 -28.11 31.84
C GLU A 705 18.42 -27.65 31.79
N ARG A 706 17.96 -27.26 30.59
CA ARG A 706 16.54 -26.99 30.33
C ARG A 706 15.67 -28.22 30.54
N LEU A 707 16.01 -29.37 29.97
CA LEU A 707 15.24 -30.60 30.14
C LEU A 707 15.23 -31.07 31.61
N LEU A 708 16.35 -30.93 32.31
CA LEU A 708 16.46 -31.20 33.75
C LEU A 708 15.52 -30.30 34.54
N ALA A 709 15.52 -29.00 34.27
CA ALA A 709 14.62 -28.04 34.91
C ALA A 709 13.14 -28.37 34.66
N GLU A 710 12.75 -28.63 33.41
CA GLU A 710 11.38 -29.02 33.05
C GLU A 710 10.95 -30.31 33.77
N THR A 711 11.86 -31.27 33.91
CA THR A 711 11.62 -32.55 34.61
C THR A 711 11.43 -32.34 36.12
N LEU A 712 12.28 -31.52 36.75
CA LEU A 712 12.17 -31.15 38.15
C LEU A 712 10.86 -30.40 38.44
N ALA A 713 10.44 -29.51 37.54
CA ALA A 713 9.18 -28.78 37.65
C ALA A 713 7.96 -29.72 37.59
N GLN A 714 7.97 -30.72 36.71
CA GLN A 714 6.91 -31.74 36.65
C GLN A 714 6.79 -32.56 37.95
N LEU A 715 7.91 -32.78 38.65
CA LEU A 715 7.95 -33.44 39.96
C LEU A 715 7.63 -32.50 41.13
N GLY A 716 7.30 -31.23 40.87
CA GLY A 716 6.99 -30.22 41.89
C GLY A 716 8.21 -29.65 42.63
N ARG A 717 9.44 -29.94 42.18
CA ARG A 717 10.71 -29.47 42.76
C ARG A 717 11.09 -28.11 42.17
N LEU A 718 10.23 -27.11 42.39
CA LEU A 718 10.30 -25.81 41.69
C LEU A 718 11.60 -25.02 41.95
N GLU A 719 12.17 -25.10 43.15
CA GLU A 719 13.42 -24.40 43.47
C GLU A 719 14.62 -24.97 42.70
N GLU A 720 14.72 -26.30 42.65
CA GLU A 720 15.76 -26.99 41.86
C GLU A 720 15.54 -26.79 40.36
N ALA A 721 14.28 -26.76 39.90
CA ALA A 721 13.95 -26.45 38.52
C ALA A 721 14.42 -25.03 38.13
N ALA A 722 14.16 -24.03 38.98
CA ALA A 722 14.63 -22.67 38.78
C ALA A 722 16.17 -22.59 38.77
N ALA A 723 16.85 -23.34 39.64
CA ALA A 723 18.32 -23.39 39.68
C ALA A 723 18.92 -23.98 38.38
N ALA A 724 18.41 -25.13 37.92
CA ALA A 724 18.83 -25.74 36.65
C ALA A 724 18.57 -24.81 35.46
N MET A 725 17.39 -24.17 35.39
CA MET A 725 17.08 -23.23 34.31
C MET A 725 17.95 -21.96 34.36
N ARG A 726 18.40 -21.50 35.54
CA ARG A 726 19.40 -20.41 35.64
C ARG A 726 20.76 -20.81 35.10
N THR A 727 21.13 -22.09 35.19
CA THR A 727 22.34 -22.62 34.53
C THR A 727 22.15 -22.61 33.02
N ALA A 728 21.02 -23.12 32.51
CA ALA A 728 20.68 -23.05 31.09
C ALA A 728 20.71 -21.60 30.55
N TYR A 729 20.10 -20.65 31.28
CA TYR A 729 20.11 -19.23 30.96
C TYR A 729 21.53 -18.66 30.80
N ARG A 730 22.44 -18.96 31.75
CA ARG A 730 23.84 -18.51 31.68
C ARG A 730 24.57 -19.09 30.46
N LEU A 731 24.33 -20.35 30.14
CA LEU A 731 24.90 -20.99 28.95
C LEU A 731 24.35 -20.37 27.66
N TYR A 732 23.05 -20.03 27.60
CA TYR A 732 22.49 -19.33 26.43
C TYR A 732 23.11 -17.95 26.22
N LEU A 733 23.42 -17.21 27.29
CA LEU A 733 24.15 -15.95 27.19
C LEU A 733 25.58 -16.15 26.65
N GLN A 734 26.28 -17.20 27.07
CA GLN A 734 27.61 -17.54 26.55
C GLN A 734 27.56 -17.88 25.04
N SER A 735 26.51 -18.56 24.59
CA SER A 735 26.25 -18.84 23.17
C SER A 735 25.68 -17.64 22.38
N HIS A 736 25.53 -16.47 23.01
CA HIS A 736 24.95 -15.25 22.39
C HIS A 736 23.53 -15.49 21.81
N ASN A 737 22.75 -16.38 22.42
CA ASN A 737 21.42 -16.74 21.96
C ASN A 737 20.32 -16.01 22.77
N GLU A 738 20.07 -14.76 22.40
CA GLU A 738 19.08 -13.88 23.03
C GLU A 738 17.67 -14.50 23.11
N SER A 739 17.24 -15.22 22.07
CA SER A 739 15.92 -15.87 22.03
C SER A 739 15.78 -16.95 23.11
N ARG A 740 16.80 -17.82 23.23
CA ARG A 740 16.78 -18.89 24.24
C ARG A 740 17.00 -18.36 25.65
N ALA A 741 17.79 -17.30 25.81
CA ALA A 741 17.94 -16.60 27.08
C ALA A 741 16.61 -16.01 27.57
N ALA A 742 15.85 -15.35 26.67
CA ALA A 742 14.51 -14.85 26.99
C ALA A 742 13.52 -15.96 27.36
N GLU A 743 13.50 -17.09 26.64
CA GLU A 743 12.68 -18.25 26.99
C GLU A 743 13.03 -18.85 28.36
N ALA A 744 14.33 -18.97 28.67
CA ALA A 744 14.80 -19.47 29.95
C ALA A 744 14.41 -18.51 31.09
N ALA A 745 14.54 -17.20 30.88
CA ALA A 745 14.10 -16.18 31.83
C ALA A 745 12.58 -16.21 32.07
N LEU A 746 11.76 -16.41 31.02
CA LEU A 746 10.32 -16.64 31.15
C LEU A 746 10.00 -17.90 31.97
N ALA A 747 10.72 -19.01 31.73
CA ALA A 747 10.53 -20.25 32.48
C ALA A 747 10.90 -20.08 33.95
N ILE A 748 12.03 -19.42 34.26
CA ILE A 748 12.42 -19.10 35.65
C ILE A 748 11.34 -18.25 36.30
N SER A 749 10.86 -17.21 35.62
CA SER A 749 9.76 -16.36 36.11
C SER A 749 8.52 -17.20 36.45
N GLY A 750 8.14 -18.14 35.59
CA GLY A 750 7.03 -19.07 35.82
C GLY A 750 7.23 -19.98 37.04
N PHE A 751 8.42 -20.58 37.20
CA PHE A 751 8.73 -21.43 38.35
C PHE A 751 8.72 -20.65 39.66
N GLU A 752 9.29 -19.45 39.66
CA GLU A 752 9.32 -18.55 40.81
C GLU A 752 7.92 -18.05 41.19
N TRP A 753 7.08 -17.75 40.20
CA TRP A 753 5.68 -17.40 40.43
C TRP A 753 4.92 -18.58 41.04
N MET A 754 5.07 -19.80 40.50
CA MET A 754 4.46 -21.01 41.06
C MET A 754 4.94 -21.31 42.48
N ALA A 755 6.18 -20.98 42.82
CA ALA A 755 6.74 -21.07 44.17
C ALA A 755 6.30 -19.92 45.10
N GLU A 756 5.35 -19.08 44.67
CA GLU A 756 4.84 -17.91 45.41
C GLU A 756 5.91 -16.85 45.73
N ARG A 757 6.99 -16.77 44.94
CA ARG A 757 8.06 -15.76 45.05
C ARG A 757 7.89 -14.66 44.00
N LEU A 758 6.81 -13.87 44.10
CA LEU A 758 6.36 -12.96 43.03
C LEU A 758 7.40 -11.90 42.65
N ASN A 759 8.15 -11.36 43.60
CA ASN A 759 9.15 -10.32 43.33
C ASN A 759 10.32 -10.88 42.50
N VAL A 760 10.79 -12.08 42.83
CA VAL A 760 11.82 -12.77 42.04
C VAL A 760 11.29 -13.10 40.64
N ALA A 761 10.05 -13.59 40.55
CA ALA A 761 9.40 -13.83 39.26
C ALA A 761 9.33 -12.57 38.38
N ALA A 762 9.04 -11.42 38.99
CA ALA A 762 8.98 -10.13 38.32
C ALA A 762 10.35 -9.69 37.76
N GLU A 763 11.42 -9.84 38.54
CA GLU A 763 12.79 -9.52 38.07
C GLU A 763 13.21 -10.38 36.87
N TRP A 764 12.85 -11.66 36.86
CA TRP A 764 13.13 -12.55 35.73
C TRP A 764 12.26 -12.24 34.52
N ALA A 765 11.01 -11.81 34.72
CA ALA A 765 10.18 -11.33 33.62
C ALA A 765 10.73 -10.03 33.00
N ASP A 766 11.31 -9.12 33.80
CA ASP A 766 11.96 -7.91 33.30
C ASP A 766 13.18 -8.25 32.43
N ARG A 767 14.03 -9.19 32.87
CA ARG A 767 15.14 -9.73 32.05
C ARG A 767 14.64 -10.39 30.77
N ALA A 768 13.56 -11.15 30.85
CA ALA A 768 12.96 -11.77 29.67
C ALA A 768 12.50 -10.75 28.64
N VAL A 769 11.87 -9.65 29.08
CA VAL A 769 11.47 -8.54 28.19
C VAL A 769 12.69 -7.91 27.53
N GLU A 770 13.78 -7.68 28.27
CA GLU A 770 15.00 -7.11 27.73
C GLU A 770 15.59 -7.96 26.59
N HIS A 771 15.79 -9.25 26.84
CA HIS A 771 16.32 -10.18 25.85
C HIS A 771 15.35 -10.39 24.69
N ALA A 772 14.04 -10.49 24.96
CA ALA A 772 13.04 -10.72 23.93
C ALA A 772 12.94 -9.54 22.95
N ARG A 773 13.17 -8.30 23.41
CA ARG A 773 13.24 -7.11 22.55
C ARG A 773 14.46 -7.12 21.61
N LYS A 774 15.58 -7.73 22.03
CA LYS A 774 16.78 -7.91 21.20
C LYS A 774 16.63 -9.09 20.22
N ALA A 775 15.82 -10.08 20.59
CA ALA A 775 15.59 -11.30 19.83
C ALA A 775 14.59 -11.13 18.67
N HIS A 776 13.27 -11.20 18.94
CA HIS A 776 12.24 -11.03 17.90
C HIS A 776 10.86 -10.63 18.49
N PRO A 777 9.98 -9.96 17.71
CA PRO A 777 8.76 -9.35 18.21
C PRO A 777 7.77 -10.32 18.88
N GLY A 778 7.63 -11.55 18.36
CA GLY A 778 6.71 -12.54 18.92
C GLY A 778 7.04 -12.96 20.35
N LEU A 779 8.34 -13.11 20.66
CA LEU A 779 8.79 -13.42 22.02
C LEU A 779 8.62 -12.22 22.94
N ALA A 780 8.83 -11.00 22.42
CA ALA A 780 8.62 -9.76 23.18
C ALA A 780 7.15 -9.61 23.58
N THR A 781 6.23 -9.89 22.67
CA THR A 781 4.78 -9.92 22.94
C THR A 781 4.43 -10.90 24.07
N THR A 782 5.01 -12.11 24.04
CA THR A 782 4.82 -13.09 25.13
C THR A 782 5.40 -12.59 26.46
N ALA A 783 6.63 -12.08 26.47
CA ALA A 783 7.29 -11.57 27.68
C ALA A 783 6.52 -10.41 28.33
N TRP A 784 6.04 -9.46 27.52
CA TRP A 784 5.21 -8.35 27.99
C TRP A 784 3.89 -8.84 28.59
N SER A 785 3.25 -9.84 28.00
CA SER A 785 2.01 -10.40 28.53
C SER A 785 2.20 -11.07 29.90
N VAL A 786 3.26 -11.86 30.07
CA VAL A 786 3.62 -12.46 31.37
C VAL A 786 3.91 -11.38 32.39
N ARG A 787 4.67 -10.34 32.01
CA ARG A 787 4.99 -9.23 32.90
C ARG A 787 3.74 -8.44 33.33
N ALA A 788 2.80 -8.21 32.42
CA ALA A 788 1.50 -7.63 32.74
C ALA A 788 0.74 -8.47 33.77
N GLY A 789 0.71 -9.80 33.61
CA GLY A 789 0.09 -10.70 34.57
C GLY A 789 0.68 -10.56 35.99
N LEU A 790 2.01 -10.47 36.10
CA LEU A 790 2.70 -10.26 37.37
C LEU A 790 2.43 -8.87 37.96
N TRP A 791 2.34 -7.83 37.12
CA TRP A 791 1.95 -6.48 37.59
C TRP A 791 0.52 -6.43 38.13
N LEU A 792 -0.41 -7.20 37.55
CA LEU A 792 -1.75 -7.34 38.12
C LEU A 792 -1.68 -7.95 39.53
N ASP A 793 -0.88 -9.01 39.72
CA ASP A 793 -0.70 -9.63 41.03
C ASP A 793 -0.06 -8.67 42.06
N GLN A 794 0.81 -7.76 41.59
CA GLN A 794 1.43 -6.69 42.40
C GLN A 794 0.55 -5.45 42.60
N GLY A 795 -0.66 -5.41 42.04
CA GLY A 795 -1.56 -4.24 42.15
C GLY A 795 -1.21 -3.05 41.25
N ARG A 796 -0.29 -3.22 40.29
CA ARG A 796 0.20 -2.17 39.39
C ARG A 796 -0.58 -2.13 38.07
N ALA A 797 -1.89 -1.86 38.14
CA ALA A 797 -2.78 -1.93 36.97
C ALA A 797 -2.38 -0.97 35.82
N GLY A 798 -1.87 0.22 36.14
CA GLY A 798 -1.38 1.17 35.12
C GLY A 798 -0.19 0.64 34.32
N ALA A 799 0.78 0.00 35.00
CA ALA A 799 1.91 -0.64 34.34
C ALA A 799 1.48 -1.88 33.55
N ALA A 800 0.55 -2.68 34.09
CA ALA A 800 -0.03 -3.82 33.38
C ALA A 800 -0.72 -3.39 32.07
N ARG A 801 -1.44 -2.27 32.07
CA ARG A 801 -2.05 -1.70 30.85
C ARG A 801 -0.98 -1.40 29.80
N ALA A 802 0.06 -0.67 30.18
CA ALA A 802 1.13 -0.31 29.25
C ALA A 802 1.84 -1.55 28.67
N ALA A 803 2.12 -2.57 29.47
CA ALA A 803 2.66 -3.84 28.98
C ALA A 803 1.72 -4.55 28.00
N LEU A 804 0.41 -4.60 28.29
CA LEU A 804 -0.55 -5.24 27.39
C LEU A 804 -0.67 -4.49 26.06
N ASP A 805 -0.63 -3.15 26.10
CA ASP A 805 -0.62 -2.33 24.89
C ASP A 805 0.64 -2.62 24.06
N GLN A 806 1.81 -2.79 24.70
CA GLN A 806 3.05 -3.23 24.03
C GLN A 806 2.96 -4.66 23.46
N ALA A 807 2.34 -5.59 24.21
CA ALA A 807 2.17 -6.97 23.76
C ALA A 807 1.29 -7.06 22.50
N GLU A 808 0.23 -6.27 22.44
CA GLU A 808 -0.75 -6.28 21.34
C GLU A 808 -0.23 -5.62 20.06
N GLN A 809 0.74 -4.68 20.13
CA GLN A 809 1.34 -4.02 18.96
C GLN A 809 1.94 -5.00 17.94
N HIS A 810 2.41 -6.15 18.39
CA HIS A 810 3.04 -7.16 17.54
C HIS A 810 2.33 -8.52 17.61
N LEU A 811 1.03 -8.54 17.93
CA LEU A 811 0.26 -9.77 18.09
C LEU A 811 0.31 -10.69 16.85
N ASP A 812 0.42 -10.12 15.65
CA ASP A 812 0.59 -10.87 14.39
C ASP A 812 1.88 -11.71 14.35
N HIS A 813 2.85 -11.42 15.22
CA HIS A 813 4.13 -12.12 15.32
C HIS A 813 4.11 -13.23 16.38
N ALA A 814 2.99 -13.41 17.11
CA ALA A 814 2.85 -14.52 18.05
C ALA A 814 2.99 -15.87 17.32
N ARG A 815 3.76 -16.80 17.91
CA ARG A 815 4.21 -18.03 17.25
C ARG A 815 3.10 -19.08 17.16
N THR A 816 2.21 -19.09 18.14
CA THR A 816 1.12 -20.07 18.23
C THR A 816 -0.23 -19.41 18.52
N PRO A 817 -1.34 -20.06 18.14
CA PRO A 817 -2.67 -19.76 18.68
C PRO A 817 -2.70 -19.68 20.21
N ASP A 818 -1.96 -20.57 20.88
CA ASP A 818 -1.88 -20.63 22.34
C ASP A 818 -1.28 -19.36 22.95
N GLU A 819 -0.23 -18.79 22.34
CA GLU A 819 0.38 -17.53 22.76
C GLU A 819 -0.61 -16.36 22.63
N ARG A 820 -1.30 -16.24 21.48
CA ARG A 820 -2.35 -15.21 21.29
C ARG A 820 -3.47 -15.34 22.29
N ALA A 821 -3.95 -16.56 22.49
CA ALA A 821 -4.99 -16.87 23.47
C ALA A 821 -4.56 -16.49 24.90
N ARG A 822 -3.30 -16.69 25.27
CA ARG A 822 -2.73 -16.26 26.56
C ARG A 822 -2.74 -14.75 26.72
N ILE A 823 -2.25 -14.01 25.71
CA ILE A 823 -2.18 -12.55 25.76
C ILE A 823 -3.57 -11.94 25.95
N HIS A 824 -4.53 -12.39 25.13
CA HIS A 824 -5.91 -11.95 25.24
C HIS A 824 -6.56 -12.39 26.55
N ALA A 825 -6.25 -13.58 27.09
CA ALA A 825 -6.73 -13.99 28.40
C ALA A 825 -6.25 -13.05 29.53
N ILE A 826 -4.99 -12.61 29.48
CA ILE A 826 -4.44 -11.65 30.46
C ILE A 826 -5.08 -10.26 30.26
N ARG A 827 -5.32 -9.84 29.01
CA ARG A 827 -6.08 -8.61 28.72
C ARG A 827 -7.50 -8.65 29.27
N MET A 828 -8.20 -9.78 29.08
CA MET A 828 -9.54 -9.99 29.64
C MET A 828 -9.50 -9.95 31.17
N ARG A 829 -8.51 -10.59 31.81
CA ARG A 829 -8.30 -10.49 33.26
C ARG A 829 -8.14 -9.04 33.71
N PHE A 830 -7.26 -8.27 33.06
CA PHE A 830 -7.08 -6.84 33.34
C PHE A 830 -8.40 -6.07 33.23
N LEU A 831 -9.17 -6.25 32.16
CA LEU A 831 -10.46 -5.57 31.97
C LEU A 831 -11.48 -5.94 33.06
N ILE A 832 -11.53 -7.22 33.45
CA ILE A 832 -12.42 -7.70 34.52
C ILE A 832 -12.03 -7.10 35.87
N GLU A 833 -10.74 -7.12 36.23
CA GLU A 833 -10.23 -6.63 37.52
C GLU A 833 -10.28 -5.10 37.64
N THR A 834 -10.20 -4.38 36.51
CA THR A 834 -10.30 -2.90 36.46
C THR A 834 -11.71 -2.36 36.27
N GLY A 835 -12.74 -3.22 36.23
CA GLY A 835 -14.14 -2.78 36.18
C GLY A 835 -14.77 -2.65 34.80
N ARG A 836 -14.03 -3.00 33.74
CA ARG A 836 -14.41 -2.86 32.32
C ARG A 836 -15.04 -4.14 31.76
N LEU A 837 -15.98 -4.72 32.50
CA LEU A 837 -16.57 -6.03 32.17
C LEU A 837 -17.26 -6.08 30.79
N ALA A 838 -17.91 -4.99 30.37
CA ALA A 838 -18.56 -4.93 29.06
C ALA A 838 -17.54 -5.07 27.92
N GLU A 839 -16.39 -4.39 28.05
CA GLU A 839 -15.28 -4.45 27.12
C GLU A 839 -14.60 -5.83 27.15
N ALA A 840 -14.46 -6.44 28.34
CA ALA A 840 -13.94 -7.80 28.47
C ALA A 840 -14.81 -8.82 27.70
N VAL A 841 -16.14 -8.69 27.78
CA VAL A 841 -17.06 -9.56 27.02
C VAL A 841 -16.99 -9.29 25.53
N ALA A 842 -16.93 -8.02 25.11
CA ALA A 842 -16.83 -7.66 23.69
C ALA A 842 -15.53 -8.21 23.07
N LEU A 843 -14.38 -7.94 23.70
CA LEU A 843 -13.07 -8.45 23.29
C LEU A 843 -13.08 -9.98 23.25
N GLY A 844 -13.57 -10.61 24.32
CA GLY A 844 -13.61 -12.07 24.40
C GLY A 844 -14.50 -12.70 23.33
N GLU A 845 -15.68 -12.13 23.03
CA GLU A 845 -16.56 -12.60 21.96
C GLU A 845 -15.95 -12.42 20.57
N GLU A 846 -15.23 -11.33 20.34
CA GLU A 846 -14.55 -11.04 19.09
C GLU A 846 -13.39 -12.00 18.84
N VAL A 847 -12.45 -12.07 19.79
CA VAL A 847 -11.25 -12.93 19.68
C VAL A 847 -11.64 -14.40 19.64
N TYR A 848 -12.61 -14.83 20.45
CA TYR A 848 -13.05 -16.23 20.44
C TYR A 848 -13.75 -16.62 19.13
N ARG A 849 -14.38 -15.67 18.43
CA ARG A 849 -15.01 -15.92 17.13
C ARG A 849 -13.98 -16.14 16.03
N SER A 850 -12.88 -15.40 16.06
CA SER A 850 -11.78 -15.56 15.10
C SER A 850 -10.90 -16.76 15.44
N GLU A 851 -10.64 -17.02 16.73
CA GLU A 851 -9.72 -18.05 17.20
C GLU A 851 -10.27 -18.79 18.44
N PRO A 852 -11.16 -19.79 18.26
CA PRO A 852 -11.71 -20.55 19.37
C PRO A 852 -10.64 -21.34 20.12
N HIS A 853 -10.41 -21.01 21.40
CA HIS A 853 -9.40 -21.66 22.23
C HIS A 853 -9.94 -22.00 23.63
N PRO A 854 -9.65 -23.19 24.21
CA PRO A 854 -10.19 -23.59 25.52
C PRO A 854 -9.88 -22.61 26.67
N TRP A 855 -8.72 -21.97 26.65
CA TRP A 855 -8.35 -20.99 27.68
C TRP A 855 -9.09 -19.65 27.51
N LEU A 856 -9.31 -19.19 26.27
CA LEU A 856 -10.14 -18.01 26.02
C LEU A 856 -11.60 -18.28 26.42
N ALA A 857 -12.11 -19.48 26.09
CA ALA A 857 -13.43 -19.92 26.49
C ALA A 857 -13.61 -19.88 28.01
N ALA A 858 -12.61 -20.31 28.79
CA ALA A 858 -12.66 -20.28 30.25
C ALA A 858 -12.72 -18.84 30.81
N ASN A 859 -11.95 -17.89 30.25
CA ASN A 859 -12.00 -16.48 30.68
C ASN A 859 -13.31 -15.80 30.25
N LEU A 860 -13.80 -16.10 29.05
CA LEU A 860 -15.09 -15.59 28.57
C LEU A 860 -16.26 -16.15 29.37
N ALA A 861 -16.18 -17.42 29.79
CA ALA A 861 -17.13 -18.05 30.70
C ALA A 861 -17.18 -17.32 32.05
N LEU A 862 -16.03 -16.94 32.62
CA LEU A 862 -15.99 -16.11 33.82
C LEU A 862 -16.66 -14.74 33.58
N ALA A 863 -16.37 -14.08 32.46
CA ALA A 863 -16.98 -12.79 32.13
C ALA A 863 -18.51 -12.88 32.00
N TYR A 864 -19.04 -13.95 31.40
CA TYR A 864 -20.49 -14.20 31.35
C TYR A 864 -21.09 -14.53 32.71
N ALA A 865 -20.39 -15.33 33.52
CA ALA A 865 -20.81 -15.62 34.90
C ALA A 865 -20.91 -14.32 35.71
N LEU A 866 -19.98 -13.38 35.51
CA LEU A 866 -19.99 -12.05 36.14
C LEU A 866 -21.08 -11.11 35.61
N ARG A 867 -21.36 -11.15 34.29
CA ARG A 867 -22.38 -10.30 33.64
C ARG A 867 -23.80 -10.70 34.02
N GLY A 868 -24.09 -12.00 33.97
CA GLY A 868 -25.42 -12.56 34.24
C GLY A 868 -26.47 -12.29 33.17
N GLY A 869 -27.74 -12.45 33.57
CA GLY A 869 -28.89 -12.41 32.67
C GLY A 869 -29.06 -13.67 31.83
N ARG A 870 -30.25 -13.83 31.21
CA ARG A 870 -30.60 -15.03 30.42
C ARG A 870 -29.62 -15.30 29.26
N ARG A 871 -29.16 -14.24 28.60
CA ARG A 871 -28.20 -14.33 27.48
C ARG A 871 -26.81 -14.79 27.93
N GLY A 872 -26.29 -14.24 29.03
CA GLY A 872 -25.00 -14.65 29.59
C GLY A 872 -25.02 -16.09 30.09
N GLU A 873 -26.11 -16.51 30.73
CA GLU A 873 -26.32 -17.88 31.20
C GLU A 873 -26.29 -18.90 30.06
N ARG A 874 -26.98 -18.61 28.95
CA ARG A 874 -26.98 -19.47 27.76
C ARG A 874 -25.58 -19.62 27.16
N ARG A 875 -24.85 -18.50 27.02
CA ARG A 875 -23.50 -18.49 26.45
C ARG A 875 -22.46 -19.18 27.33
N PHE A 876 -22.55 -19.02 28.65
CA PHE A 876 -21.72 -19.76 29.60
C PHE A 876 -21.85 -21.29 29.41
N ARG A 877 -23.09 -21.81 29.39
CA ARG A 877 -23.34 -23.25 29.22
C ARG A 877 -22.86 -23.78 27.86
N GLU A 878 -22.93 -22.94 26.82
CA GLU A 878 -22.39 -23.27 25.50
C GLU A 878 -20.88 -23.49 25.55
N LEU A 879 -20.12 -22.56 26.15
CA LEU A 879 -18.67 -22.65 26.27
C LEU A 879 -18.24 -23.82 27.15
N GLN A 880 -18.92 -24.02 28.28
CA GLN A 880 -18.61 -25.11 29.21
C GLN A 880 -18.78 -26.48 28.54
N ARG A 881 -19.89 -26.71 27.82
CA ARG A 881 -20.11 -27.98 27.11
C ARG A 881 -19.08 -28.26 26.03
N ARG A 882 -18.64 -27.22 25.30
CA ARG A 882 -17.69 -27.38 24.20
C ARG A 882 -16.25 -27.58 24.66
N HIS A 883 -15.83 -26.95 25.76
CA HIS A 883 -14.40 -26.83 26.08
C HIS A 883 -13.98 -27.38 27.44
N ALA A 884 -14.89 -27.66 28.39
CA ALA A 884 -14.48 -28.04 29.74
C ALA A 884 -13.62 -29.32 29.79
N ALA A 885 -13.91 -30.31 28.93
CA ALA A 885 -13.14 -31.56 28.86
C ALA A 885 -11.73 -31.37 28.24
N ALA A 886 -11.60 -30.44 27.31
CA ALA A 886 -10.34 -30.13 26.62
C ALA A 886 -9.51 -29.03 27.32
N ALA A 887 -10.03 -28.45 28.41
CA ALA A 887 -9.34 -27.38 29.11
C ALA A 887 -8.15 -27.89 29.92
N THR A 888 -7.08 -27.10 29.93
CA THR A 888 -5.94 -27.28 30.85
C THR A 888 -6.39 -27.21 32.31
N PRO A 889 -5.61 -27.71 33.29
CA PRO A 889 -5.99 -27.62 34.71
C PRO A 889 -6.38 -26.20 35.16
N PRO A 890 -5.65 -25.12 34.79
CA PRO A 890 -6.08 -23.75 35.08
C PRO A 890 -7.42 -23.36 34.43
N GLY A 891 -7.66 -23.78 33.18
CA GLY A 891 -8.92 -23.54 32.48
C GLY A 891 -10.11 -24.26 33.12
N ARG A 892 -9.93 -25.54 33.52
CA ARG A 892 -10.97 -26.31 34.23
C ARG A 892 -11.31 -25.67 35.57
N LEU A 893 -10.30 -25.24 36.31
CA LEU A 893 -10.49 -24.53 37.56
C LEU A 893 -11.28 -23.23 37.34
N LEU A 894 -10.95 -22.46 36.30
CA LEU A 894 -11.67 -21.21 35.99
C LEU A 894 -13.13 -21.45 35.61
N PHE A 895 -13.44 -22.53 34.87
CA PHE A 895 -14.82 -22.98 34.64
C PHE A 895 -15.52 -23.35 35.94
N ALA A 896 -14.87 -24.08 36.84
CA ALA A 896 -15.43 -24.46 38.14
C ALA A 896 -15.72 -23.23 39.02
N LEU A 897 -14.83 -22.23 39.03
CA LEU A 897 -15.03 -20.98 39.76
C LEU A 897 -16.19 -20.15 39.17
N SER A 898 -16.31 -20.14 37.85
CA SER A 898 -17.41 -19.48 37.14
C SER A 898 -18.75 -20.14 37.47
N GLU A 899 -18.78 -21.47 37.55
CA GLU A 899 -19.96 -22.25 37.94
C GLU A 899 -20.33 -22.03 39.42
N ALA A 900 -19.34 -22.00 40.31
CA ALA A 900 -19.55 -21.67 41.72
C ALA A 900 -20.19 -20.28 41.89
N LEU A 901 -19.67 -19.27 41.19
CA LEU A 901 -20.23 -17.92 41.22
C LEU A 901 -21.68 -17.88 40.70
N ARG A 902 -21.97 -18.63 39.63
CA ARG A 902 -23.31 -18.75 39.04
C ARG A 902 -24.31 -19.40 40.00
N THR A 903 -23.91 -20.51 40.62
CA THR A 903 -24.70 -21.24 41.63
C THR A 903 -25.05 -20.32 42.79
N TRP A 904 -24.06 -19.60 43.33
CA TRP A 904 -24.29 -18.64 44.40
C TRP A 904 -25.26 -17.53 43.99
N ARG A 905 -25.09 -16.92 42.81
CA ARG A 905 -25.97 -15.85 42.35
C ARG A 905 -27.43 -16.28 42.19
N ASN A 906 -27.64 -17.54 41.86
CA ASN A 906 -28.97 -18.12 41.69
C ASN A 906 -29.54 -18.68 43.01
N GLY A 907 -28.92 -18.37 44.16
CA GLY A 907 -29.38 -18.76 45.50
C GLY A 907 -28.95 -20.15 45.97
N GLY A 908 -28.13 -20.88 45.20
CA GLY A 908 -27.61 -22.20 45.56
C GLY A 908 -26.32 -22.16 46.39
N ASP A 909 -25.93 -23.31 46.96
CA ASP A 909 -24.68 -23.46 47.72
C ASP A 909 -23.49 -23.79 46.79
N PRO A 910 -22.49 -22.89 46.65
CA PRO A 910 -21.30 -23.13 45.83
C PRO A 910 -20.23 -23.97 46.53
N VAL A 911 -20.36 -24.28 47.82
CA VAL A 911 -19.31 -24.95 48.61
C VAL A 911 -18.89 -26.32 48.06
N PRO A 912 -19.80 -27.20 47.57
CA PRO A 912 -19.39 -28.47 46.98
C PRO A 912 -18.44 -28.29 45.78
N ILE A 913 -18.73 -27.30 44.92
CA ILE A 913 -17.93 -26.96 43.75
C ILE A 913 -16.56 -26.40 44.18
N LEU A 914 -16.54 -25.48 45.15
CA LEU A 914 -15.31 -24.87 45.66
C LEU A 914 -14.41 -25.89 46.38
N LYS A 915 -14.99 -26.86 47.10
CA LYS A 915 -14.23 -27.97 47.74
C LYS A 915 -13.57 -28.87 46.70
N ALA A 916 -14.27 -29.21 45.61
CA ALA A 916 -13.70 -29.97 44.50
C ALA A 916 -12.58 -29.19 43.82
N ALA A 917 -12.83 -27.91 43.50
CA ALA A 917 -11.89 -27.00 42.86
C ALA A 917 -10.59 -26.81 43.66
N ARG A 918 -10.65 -26.82 45.00
CA ARG A 918 -9.48 -26.63 45.87
C ARG A 918 -8.36 -27.66 45.65
N LYS A 919 -8.69 -28.90 45.28
CA LYS A 919 -7.69 -29.95 45.05
C LYS A 919 -6.81 -29.63 43.84
N GLU A 920 -7.40 -29.09 42.78
CA GLU A 920 -6.70 -28.69 41.55
C GLU A 920 -6.07 -27.29 41.64
N ALA A 921 -6.52 -26.48 42.61
CA ALA A 921 -6.14 -25.08 42.74
C ALA A 921 -4.64 -24.83 42.95
N ARG A 922 -3.96 -25.68 43.74
CA ARG A 922 -2.52 -25.52 44.00
C ARG A 922 -1.65 -25.78 42.78
N ALA A 923 -2.05 -26.75 41.94
CA ALA A 923 -1.32 -27.08 40.71
C ALA A 923 -1.58 -26.08 39.57
N SER A 924 -2.63 -25.26 39.68
CA SER A 924 -3.07 -24.32 38.63
C SER A 924 -2.49 -22.90 38.76
N GLY A 925 -1.66 -22.66 39.78
CA GLY A 925 -0.97 -21.39 40.03
C GLY A 925 -1.57 -20.55 41.17
N PRO A 926 -0.79 -19.64 41.78
CA PRO A 926 -1.18 -18.89 42.97
C PRO A 926 -2.43 -18.02 42.78
N TYR A 927 -2.56 -17.35 41.62
CA TYR A 927 -3.70 -16.47 41.36
C TYR A 927 -5.05 -17.19 41.48
N LEU A 928 -5.22 -18.31 40.77
CA LEU A 928 -6.47 -19.09 40.82
C LEU A 928 -6.65 -19.77 42.17
N HIS A 929 -5.55 -20.15 42.84
CA HIS A 929 -5.60 -20.64 44.21
C HIS A 929 -6.20 -19.60 45.17
N TYR A 930 -5.68 -18.37 45.15
CA TYR A 930 -6.18 -17.28 45.96
C TYR A 930 -7.61 -16.89 45.59
N LEU A 931 -7.95 -16.86 44.31
CA LEU A 931 -9.30 -16.57 43.85
C LEU A 931 -10.33 -17.57 44.39
N THR A 932 -9.98 -18.86 44.41
CA THR A 932 -10.80 -19.94 44.99
C THR A 932 -11.06 -19.69 46.48
N LEU A 933 -10.01 -19.33 47.23
CA LEU A 933 -10.13 -19.05 48.66
C LEU A 933 -10.91 -17.76 48.93
N ILE A 934 -10.70 -16.70 48.16
CA ILE A 934 -11.44 -15.43 48.27
C ILE A 934 -12.94 -15.67 48.04
N LEU A 935 -13.33 -16.36 46.96
CA LEU A 935 -14.73 -16.71 46.71
C LEU A 935 -15.35 -17.49 47.87
N TRP A 936 -14.60 -18.45 48.43
CA TRP A 936 -15.07 -19.23 49.55
C TRP A 936 -15.23 -18.38 50.82
N GLY A 937 -14.28 -17.48 51.09
CA GLY A 937 -14.34 -16.53 52.20
C GLY A 937 -15.54 -15.59 52.13
N LEU A 938 -15.78 -15.00 50.95
CA LEU A 938 -16.92 -14.11 50.71
C LEU A 938 -18.26 -14.82 50.93
N TYR A 939 -18.40 -16.07 50.50
CA TYR A 939 -19.61 -16.86 50.71
C TYR A 939 -19.83 -17.24 52.19
N LEU A 940 -18.75 -17.60 52.90
CA LEU A 940 -18.82 -18.00 54.29
C LEU A 940 -19.05 -16.82 55.24
N MET A 941 -18.73 -15.60 54.84
CA MET A 941 -18.73 -14.41 55.70
C MET A 941 -20.04 -14.24 56.49
N GLN A 942 -21.19 -14.39 55.84
CA GLN A 942 -22.52 -14.23 56.47
C GLN A 942 -23.01 -15.50 57.20
N ARG A 943 -22.52 -16.69 56.83
CA ARG A 943 -23.02 -17.98 57.35
C ARG A 943 -22.17 -18.56 58.48
N HIS A 944 -20.85 -18.36 58.39
CA HIS A 944 -19.84 -18.90 59.27
C HIS A 944 -18.67 -17.89 59.43
N PRO A 945 -18.90 -16.76 60.11
CA PRO A 945 -17.95 -15.64 60.17
C PRO A 945 -16.57 -16.04 60.72
N GLN A 946 -16.50 -16.95 61.69
CA GLN A 946 -15.23 -17.45 62.23
C GLN A 946 -14.39 -18.22 61.19
N LYS A 947 -15.04 -18.99 60.30
CA LYS A 947 -14.34 -19.67 59.20
C LYS A 947 -13.85 -18.68 58.14
N ALA A 948 -14.64 -17.64 57.85
CA ALA A 948 -14.23 -16.57 56.94
C ALA A 948 -13.04 -15.78 57.49
N LEU A 949 -13.04 -15.45 58.80
CA LEU A 949 -11.94 -14.77 59.48
C LEU A 949 -10.64 -15.60 59.46
N ALA A 950 -10.73 -16.90 59.73
CA ALA A 950 -9.58 -17.81 59.67
C ALA A 950 -8.97 -17.86 58.25
N LEU A 951 -9.82 -17.91 57.22
CA LEU A 951 -9.39 -17.91 55.83
C LEU A 951 -8.77 -16.57 55.42
N ALA A 952 -9.34 -15.45 55.87
CA ALA A 952 -8.82 -14.12 55.59
C ALA A 952 -7.44 -13.89 56.25
N ARG A 953 -7.24 -14.35 57.50
CA ARG A 953 -5.92 -14.33 58.17
C ARG A 953 -4.90 -15.22 57.45
N HIS A 954 -5.34 -16.37 56.94
CA HIS A 954 -4.47 -17.25 56.14
C HIS A 954 -4.04 -16.56 54.84
N LEU A 955 -4.99 -16.02 54.07
CA LEU A 955 -4.72 -15.29 52.84
C LEU A 955 -3.78 -14.10 53.07
N GLN A 956 -4.02 -13.29 54.09
CA GLN A 956 -3.20 -12.12 54.36
C GLN A 956 -1.74 -12.49 54.69
N ARG A 957 -1.52 -13.48 55.58
CA ARG A 957 -0.15 -13.92 55.91
C ARG A 957 0.60 -14.40 54.69
N ARG A 958 -0.06 -15.21 53.86
CA ARG A 958 0.54 -15.84 52.69
C ARG A 958 0.78 -14.85 51.56
N ALA A 959 -0.18 -13.96 51.31
CA ALA A 959 -0.08 -12.90 50.31
C ALA A 959 1.04 -11.90 50.65
N SER A 960 1.19 -11.51 51.92
CA SER A 960 2.28 -10.65 52.37
C SER A 960 3.65 -11.29 52.18
N ALA A 961 3.79 -12.58 52.52
CA ALA A 961 5.06 -13.29 52.34
C ALA A 961 5.44 -13.46 50.86
N GLY A 962 4.45 -13.66 49.98
CA GLY A 962 4.66 -13.89 48.55
C GLY A 962 4.58 -12.66 47.66
N GLY A 963 4.30 -11.47 48.18
CA GLY A 963 4.22 -10.21 47.42
C GLY A 963 2.90 -9.97 46.68
N PHE A 964 1.84 -10.74 46.93
CA PHE A 964 0.53 -10.63 46.26
C PHE A 964 -0.34 -9.52 46.87
N VAL A 965 -0.05 -8.27 46.51
CA VAL A 965 -0.65 -7.06 47.10
C VAL A 965 -2.18 -7.09 47.04
N VAL A 966 -2.77 -7.35 45.86
CA VAL A 966 -4.23 -7.32 45.65
C VAL A 966 -4.96 -8.36 46.51
N VAL A 967 -4.35 -9.54 46.68
CA VAL A 967 -4.90 -10.62 47.54
C VAL A 967 -4.84 -10.20 49.01
N GLY A 968 -3.74 -9.58 49.43
CA GLY A 968 -3.55 -9.06 50.78
C GLY A 968 -4.58 -7.98 51.13
N GLU A 969 -4.81 -7.02 50.24
CA GLU A 969 -5.83 -5.97 50.39
C GLU A 969 -7.25 -6.57 50.51
N THR A 970 -7.58 -7.52 49.63
CA THR A 970 -8.87 -8.21 49.65
C THR A 970 -9.09 -8.97 50.96
N ALA A 971 -8.03 -9.62 51.47
CA ALA A 971 -8.08 -10.30 52.76
C ALA A 971 -8.27 -9.32 53.93
N ARG A 972 -7.65 -8.14 53.90
CA ARG A 972 -7.86 -7.09 54.91
C ARG A 972 -9.30 -6.60 54.92
N LEU A 973 -9.88 -6.35 53.74
CA LEU A 973 -11.28 -5.93 53.61
C LEU A 973 -12.27 -7.00 54.08
N LEU A 974 -12.02 -8.27 53.74
CA LEU A 974 -12.82 -9.38 54.25
C LEU A 974 -12.76 -9.48 55.79
N ARG A 975 -11.59 -9.24 56.40
CA ARG A 975 -11.45 -9.15 57.86
C ARG A 975 -12.23 -7.97 58.45
N ALA A 976 -12.12 -6.80 57.82
CA ALA A 976 -12.78 -5.58 58.28
C ALA A 976 -14.31 -5.76 58.29
N GLU A 977 -14.90 -6.40 57.28
CA GLU A 977 -16.33 -6.70 57.26
C GLU A 977 -16.77 -7.64 58.39
N VAL A 978 -16.00 -8.69 58.67
CA VAL A 978 -16.34 -9.62 59.77
C VAL A 978 -16.22 -8.92 61.12
N ALA A 979 -15.17 -8.13 61.31
CA ALA A 979 -14.94 -7.33 62.52
C ALA A 979 -16.05 -6.30 62.73
N LEU A 980 -16.44 -5.57 61.68
CA LEU A 980 -17.53 -4.59 61.74
C LEU A 980 -18.87 -5.24 62.11
N ALA A 981 -19.17 -6.41 61.54
CA ALA A 981 -20.38 -7.18 61.88
C ALA A 981 -20.38 -7.69 63.34
N GLN A 982 -19.21 -7.75 63.99
CA GLN A 982 -19.03 -8.15 65.38
C GLN A 982 -18.93 -6.94 66.33
N GLY A 983 -19.00 -5.71 65.82
CA GLY A 983 -18.85 -4.49 66.62
C GLY A 983 -17.41 -4.15 67.01
N GLU A 984 -16.42 -4.75 66.34
CA GLU A 984 -15.00 -4.48 66.57
C GLU A 984 -14.50 -3.27 65.76
N PRO A 985 -13.51 -2.50 66.25
CA PRO A 985 -12.94 -1.36 65.51
C PRO A 985 -12.14 -1.83 64.28
N ILE A 986 -12.38 -1.20 63.13
CA ILE A 986 -11.84 -1.64 61.82
C ILE A 986 -10.83 -0.67 61.20
N GLU A 987 -10.64 0.51 61.77
CA GLU A 987 -9.84 1.61 61.20
C GLU A 987 -8.41 1.14 60.88
N HIS A 988 -7.82 0.33 61.76
CA HIS A 988 -6.49 -0.24 61.60
C HIS A 988 -6.37 -1.19 60.39
N LEU A 989 -7.47 -1.82 59.96
CA LEU A 989 -7.52 -2.70 58.79
C LEU A 989 -7.69 -1.93 57.48
N LEU A 990 -8.19 -0.70 57.54
CA LEU A 990 -8.47 0.18 56.40
C LEU A 990 -7.34 1.17 56.08
N ARG A 991 -6.25 1.16 56.87
CA ARG A 991 -5.04 1.96 56.65
C ARG A 991 -4.17 1.36 55.54
N PHE A 992 -4.62 1.48 54.29
CA PHE A 992 -3.85 1.17 53.10
C PHE A 992 -4.44 1.92 51.89
N GLU A 993 -3.63 2.14 50.86
CA GLU A 993 -4.12 2.60 49.56
C GLU A 993 -4.50 1.38 48.73
N ALA A 994 -5.73 1.35 48.23
CA ALA A 994 -6.22 0.22 47.46
C ALA A 994 -5.67 0.24 46.03
N SER A 995 -5.09 -0.87 45.60
CA SER A 995 -4.45 -1.01 44.29
C SER A 995 -5.44 -1.04 43.11
N LEU A 996 -6.68 -1.47 43.35
CA LEU A 996 -7.73 -1.52 42.33
C LEU A 996 -9.00 -0.81 42.82
N ALA A 997 -9.78 -0.29 41.87
CA ALA A 997 -11.01 0.44 42.15
C ALA A 997 -12.08 -0.40 42.89
N ALA A 998 -12.06 -1.74 42.77
CA ALA A 998 -12.96 -2.62 43.50
C ALA A 998 -12.67 -2.59 45.02
N GLN A 999 -11.40 -2.74 45.40
CA GLN A 999 -10.92 -2.68 46.77
C GLN A 999 -11.12 -1.27 47.34
N GLU A 1000 -10.86 -0.23 46.56
CA GLU A 1000 -11.07 1.16 47.00
C GLU A 1000 -12.55 1.45 47.26
N THR A 1001 -13.43 0.99 46.37
CA THR A 1001 -14.87 1.18 46.55
C THR A 1001 -15.39 0.41 47.77
N TRP A 1002 -14.90 -0.82 48.01
CA TRP A 1002 -15.23 -1.60 49.20
C TRP A 1002 -14.71 -0.92 50.47
N ARG A 1003 -13.46 -0.45 50.46
CA ARG A 1003 -12.86 0.33 51.55
C ARG A 1003 -13.67 1.58 51.89
N ARG A 1004 -14.05 2.38 50.89
CA ARG A 1004 -14.90 3.57 51.08
C ARG A 1004 -16.28 3.23 51.63
N SER A 1005 -16.88 2.13 51.18
CA SER A 1005 -18.16 1.66 51.73
C SER A 1005 -18.07 1.33 53.21
N LEU A 1006 -16.95 0.75 53.66
CA LEU A 1006 -16.71 0.46 55.07
C LEU A 1006 -16.46 1.73 55.88
N LEU A 1007 -15.71 2.70 55.33
CA LEU A 1007 -15.49 4.01 55.97
C LEU A 1007 -16.80 4.79 56.15
N LEU A 1008 -17.66 4.82 55.12
CA LEU A 1008 -18.97 5.47 55.20
C LEU A 1008 -19.89 4.83 56.25
N GLN A 1009 -19.78 3.53 56.49
CA GLN A 1009 -20.54 2.84 57.54
C GLN A 1009 -20.06 3.20 58.97
N LEU A 1010 -18.82 3.67 59.13
CA LEU A 1010 -18.34 4.23 60.40
C LEU A 1010 -18.88 5.64 60.64
N GLU A 1011 -19.10 6.43 59.57
CA GLU A 1011 -19.60 7.80 59.64
C GLU A 1011 -21.14 7.88 59.74
N SER A 1012 -21.87 6.89 59.21
CA SER A 1012 -23.33 6.81 59.29
C SER A 1012 -23.82 5.36 59.31
N PRO A 1013 -24.72 4.95 60.24
CA PRO A 1013 -25.19 3.56 60.36
C PRO A 1013 -26.15 3.11 59.25
N ALA A 1014 -26.53 3.99 58.32
CA ALA A 1014 -27.35 3.61 57.17
C ALA A 1014 -26.47 3.05 56.03
N PRO A 1015 -26.81 1.89 55.44
CA PRO A 1015 -26.04 1.34 54.32
C PRO A 1015 -26.12 2.29 53.11
N GLY A 1016 -25.02 3.00 52.84
CA GLY A 1016 -24.89 3.85 51.65
C GLY A 1016 -25.06 3.04 50.35
N PRO A 1017 -25.57 3.65 49.26
CA PRO A 1017 -25.80 2.94 48.01
C PRO A 1017 -24.47 2.49 47.40
N ALA A 1018 -24.37 1.19 47.07
CA ALA A 1018 -23.29 0.61 46.27
C ALA A 1018 -23.34 1.04 44.79
N ARG A 1019 -23.51 2.35 44.52
CA ARG A 1019 -23.44 2.92 43.18
C ARG A 1019 -21.98 2.90 42.72
N GLY A 1020 -21.72 2.17 41.64
CA GLY A 1020 -20.38 2.08 41.02
C GLY A 1020 -19.80 0.67 40.97
N LEU A 1021 -20.23 -0.28 41.82
CA LEU A 1021 -19.64 -1.64 41.85
C LEU A 1021 -20.10 -2.57 40.71
N GLY A 1022 -20.98 -2.09 39.83
CA GLY A 1022 -21.57 -2.83 38.70
C GLY A 1022 -20.63 -3.02 37.51
N GLY A 1023 -19.43 -3.58 37.74
CA GLY A 1023 -18.44 -3.82 36.69
C GLY A 1023 -17.16 -4.55 37.15
N TYR A 1024 -16.88 -4.57 38.46
CA TYR A 1024 -15.59 -4.99 39.02
C TYR A 1024 -15.51 -6.46 39.41
N GLY A 1025 -15.29 -7.37 38.44
CA GLY A 1025 -14.96 -8.76 38.72
C GLY A 1025 -15.82 -9.46 39.79
N ILE A 1026 -15.24 -10.44 40.47
CA ILE A 1026 -15.92 -11.24 41.49
C ILE A 1026 -16.40 -10.39 42.69
N LEU A 1027 -15.64 -9.35 43.08
CA LEU A 1027 -15.99 -8.47 44.20
C LEU A 1027 -17.22 -7.60 43.93
N GLY A 1028 -17.36 -7.06 42.71
CA GLY A 1028 -18.53 -6.30 42.27
C GLY A 1028 -19.75 -7.18 42.02
N ALA A 1029 -19.58 -8.46 41.69
CA ALA A 1029 -20.67 -9.44 41.69
C ALA A 1029 -21.18 -9.73 43.11
N TRP A 1030 -20.26 -9.91 44.07
CA TRP A 1030 -20.59 -10.07 45.49
C TRP A 1030 -21.31 -8.85 46.08
N ALA A 1031 -20.81 -7.63 45.87
CA ALA A 1031 -21.45 -6.43 46.40
C ALA A 1031 -22.89 -6.23 45.89
N ARG A 1032 -23.16 -6.60 44.63
CA ARG A 1032 -24.51 -6.60 44.05
C ARG A 1032 -25.43 -7.66 44.69
N LEU A 1033 -24.88 -8.82 45.06
CA LEU A 1033 -25.62 -9.85 45.77
C LEU A 1033 -25.98 -9.40 47.19
N ARG A 1034 -25.01 -8.87 47.94
CA ARG A 1034 -25.22 -8.34 49.29
C ARG A 1034 -26.29 -7.24 49.32
N TRP A 1035 -26.29 -6.32 48.35
CA TRP A 1035 -27.29 -5.25 48.32
C TRP A 1035 -28.70 -5.75 47.99
N ARG A 1036 -28.83 -6.81 47.17
CA ARG A 1036 -30.13 -7.47 46.92
C ARG A 1036 -30.64 -8.18 48.18
N GLU A 1037 -29.79 -8.90 48.88
CA GLU A 1037 -30.11 -9.55 50.16
C GLU A 1037 -30.56 -8.51 51.20
N ALA A 1038 -29.83 -7.40 51.34
CA ALA A 1038 -30.19 -6.29 52.24
C ALA A 1038 -31.53 -5.62 51.88
N ARG A 1039 -31.90 -5.49 50.59
CA ARG A 1039 -33.22 -4.98 50.16
C ARG A 1039 -34.36 -5.95 50.46
N THR A 1040 -34.12 -7.25 50.31
CA THR A 1040 -35.13 -8.27 50.64
C THR A 1040 -35.36 -8.39 52.15
N HIS A 1041 -34.35 -8.10 52.99
CA HIS A 1041 -34.47 -8.12 54.45
C HIS A 1041 -34.90 -6.76 55.03
N GLY A 1042 -34.61 -5.64 54.36
CA GLY A 1042 -35.02 -4.29 54.76
C GLY A 1042 -36.46 -3.90 54.39
N THR A 1043 -37.23 -4.81 53.77
CA THR A 1043 -38.67 -4.61 53.48
C THR A 1043 -39.60 -5.30 54.48
N HIS A 1044 -39.04 -5.90 55.55
CA HIS A 1044 -39.80 -6.39 56.70
C HIS A 1044 -39.23 -5.78 57.99
N GLY A 1045 -39.58 -4.52 58.26
CA GLY A 1045 -39.34 -3.94 59.59
C GLY A 1045 -39.29 -2.42 59.63
N SER A 1046 -40.43 -1.74 59.47
CA SER A 1046 -40.82 -0.61 60.33
C SER A 1046 -42.16 0.01 59.89
N SER A 1047 -43.27 -0.71 60.08
CA SER A 1047 -44.56 -0.08 60.43
C SER A 1047 -45.45 -1.09 61.17
N ARG A 1048 -45.06 -1.46 62.40
CA ARG A 1048 -45.96 -1.64 63.55
C ARG A 1048 -45.16 -2.05 64.79
N ARG A 1049 -45.16 -1.12 65.74
CA ARG A 1049 -45.11 -1.26 67.20
C ARG A 1049 -43.86 -1.93 67.80
N ASN A 1050 -43.16 -1.17 68.62
CA ASN A 1050 -43.14 -1.44 70.05
C ASN A 1050 -43.06 -0.07 70.72
N PRO A 1051 -44.01 0.27 71.62
CA PRO A 1051 -44.33 1.66 71.91
C PRO A 1051 -43.14 2.48 72.38
#